data_AF-A0A6V7VKB0-F1
#
_entry.id   AF-A0A6V7VKB0-F1
#
_cell.length_a   1.000
_cell.length_b   1.000
_cell.length_c   1.000
_cell.angle_alpha   90.00
_cell.angle_beta   90.00
_cell.angle_gamma   90.00
#
_symmetry.space_group_name_H-M   'P 1'
#
loop_
_entity.id
_entity.type
_entity.pdbx_description
1 polymer ?
#
loop_
_entity_poly.entity_id
_entity_poly.type
_entity_poly.pdbx_seq_one_letter_code
_entity_poly.pdbx_strand_id
1 'polypeptide(L)'
;MFIFPLPNISIGDLLFFYKAKTAQQKNRDDDSQMREAISAVSFDYGNAFHVGIIVDEQKGRVIHAAKDGVVIQNIEDALKDLSPEYAELCHVELKSEWKRAAVNWALKQLGSGYNDLFSPDCINSEGKRAFYCCQLAVKSYAETNDQNKGLSPFPKHELNFLDSKGELLPFWLDYYRKLSPQNPHPPQGQPGSHPSKLRSSQLLTSIAIQHFYEFVENPIERMRKFTIPNDLLAALHFVNGARINLSAGKLFKIIEPRNGNLLAECKSATGPDITLAVRVASGAQKEWGKTSWIDRQQILNRTAILLREHVNELSGWEVRDNGKPISEAKADILSCADTFEYFAGVRLAGEHFPYDEQNERFAYTRREPYGVVGAIGAWNYPIQTASWKIAPAIACGNSIVYKPSPLAPISSVLLALLLQCAGLPDGVVNILQGEAETGAALCVSPLIRKVSFTGSVETGKAIAKACASENIKPVTLELGGKSACIVLEDAIMEVAVHGAMLANFLSQGQVCSNASKILVHKSLLDEFTKIVVDRTENLRIGDPLNNKTHVGACISLEHLQKVQSFIDGAVKEGAKLLTGGERINIQGLEGGFYLSPCILTDIRPDMRVYKEEIFGPVMLIIPFDNDEEALKMANDTEFGLAGGIFTRDLRKAHLFASKMKAGNIYINSYNDVHPHVPFGGFNQSGYGRENGEAAIWNYTQIKSVYINVSNELNNPFT
;
A
#
# COMPACT_ATOMS: atom_id res chain seq x y z
N MET A 1 -6.48 -19.02 -14.33
CA MET A 1 -6.57 -18.16 -13.14
C MET A 1 -6.25 -19.04 -11.95
N PHE A 2 -5.42 -18.58 -11.03
CA PHE A 2 -5.26 -19.20 -9.72
C PHE A 2 -5.74 -18.13 -8.75
N ILE A 3 -6.86 -18.36 -8.09
CA ILE A 3 -7.54 -17.34 -7.28
C ILE A 3 -6.73 -16.97 -6.03
N PHE A 4 -5.82 -17.83 -5.59
CA PHE A 4 -5.00 -17.58 -4.41
C PHE A 4 -3.51 -17.85 -4.71
N PRO A 5 -2.57 -16.92 -4.43
CA PRO A 5 -1.15 -17.13 -4.62
C PRO A 5 -0.61 -17.88 -3.40
N LEU A 6 -0.96 -19.15 -3.21
CA LEU A 6 -0.70 -19.78 -1.92
C LEU A 6 0.40 -20.83 -1.99
N PRO A 7 1.58 -20.55 -1.43
CA PRO A 7 2.57 -21.58 -1.16
C PRO A 7 2.20 -22.42 0.08
N ASN A 8 1.08 -22.12 0.77
CA ASN A 8 0.76 -22.64 2.11
C ASN A 8 -0.66 -23.20 2.28
N ILE A 9 -1.37 -23.60 1.21
CA ILE A 9 -2.63 -24.36 1.38
C ILE A 9 -2.29 -25.76 1.89
N SER A 10 -2.93 -26.20 2.96
CA SER A 10 -2.84 -27.58 3.43
C SER A 10 -4.19 -28.28 3.36
N ILE A 11 -4.17 -29.59 3.10
CA ILE A 11 -5.38 -30.43 3.21
C ILE A 11 -6.01 -30.24 4.59
N GLY A 12 -7.32 -30.03 4.61
CA GLY A 12 -8.14 -29.78 5.80
C GLY A 12 -8.17 -28.33 6.28
N ASP A 13 -7.42 -27.42 5.66
CA ASP A 13 -7.60 -26.00 5.94
C ASP A 13 -9.03 -25.55 5.58
N LEU A 14 -9.51 -24.46 6.17
CA LEU A 14 -10.90 -24.03 6.04
C LEU A 14 -11.00 -22.75 5.23
N LEU A 15 -11.95 -22.73 4.29
CA LEU A 15 -12.28 -21.56 3.50
C LEU A 15 -13.62 -20.99 3.98
N PHE A 16 -13.58 -19.80 4.57
CA PHE A 16 -14.75 -19.07 5.05
C PHE A 16 -15.20 -18.04 4.01
N PHE A 17 -16.51 -17.92 3.81
CA PHE A 17 -17.13 -17.01 2.85
C PHE A 17 -17.98 -15.98 3.58
N TYR A 18 -17.83 -14.70 3.22
CA TYR A 18 -18.41 -13.58 3.96
C TYR A 18 -19.26 -12.65 3.08
N LYS A 19 -20.23 -11.99 3.72
CA LYS A 19 -20.96 -10.83 3.19
C LYS A 19 -20.65 -9.60 4.07
N ALA A 20 -20.32 -8.45 3.50
CA ALA A 20 -20.16 -7.21 4.24
C ALA A 20 -21.49 -6.74 4.83
N LYS A 21 -21.40 -5.96 5.90
CA LYS A 21 -22.54 -5.30 6.55
C LYS A 21 -23.02 -4.14 5.67
N THR A 22 -23.64 -4.40 4.53
CA THR A 22 -24.30 -3.35 3.74
C THR A 22 -25.77 -3.22 4.12
N ALA A 23 -26.30 -2.00 4.04
CA ALA A 23 -27.70 -1.69 4.34
C ALA A 23 -28.63 -2.51 3.43
N GLN A 24 -29.70 -3.04 4.03
CA GLN A 24 -30.74 -3.86 3.41
C GLN A 24 -31.09 -3.39 1.99
N GLN A 25 -30.78 -4.19 0.99
CA GLN A 25 -31.29 -3.98 -0.37
C GLN A 25 -32.68 -4.61 -0.48
N LYS A 26 -33.68 -3.80 -0.81
CA LYS A 26 -35.05 -4.27 -1.09
C LYS A 26 -35.08 -4.94 -2.47
N ASN A 27 -35.70 -6.13 -2.54
CA ASN A 27 -35.82 -7.06 -3.68
C ASN A 27 -34.59 -7.92 -3.97
N ARG A 28 -34.49 -9.06 -3.27
CA ARG A 28 -33.60 -10.17 -3.63
C ARG A 28 -34.35 -11.50 -3.62
N ASP A 29 -33.81 -12.48 -4.33
CA ASP A 29 -34.27 -13.87 -4.31
C ASP A 29 -34.22 -14.50 -2.90
N ASP A 30 -34.94 -15.62 -2.73
CA ASP A 30 -35.03 -16.32 -1.44
C ASP A 30 -33.65 -16.77 -0.90
N ASP A 31 -32.72 -17.07 -1.81
CA ASP A 31 -31.35 -17.49 -1.51
C ASP A 31 -30.51 -16.39 -0.88
N SER A 32 -30.64 -15.17 -1.40
CA SER A 32 -29.96 -14.04 -0.79
C SER A 32 -30.58 -13.66 0.55
N GLN A 33 -31.90 -13.78 0.72
CA GLN A 33 -32.56 -13.46 1.99
C GLN A 33 -32.11 -14.44 3.09
N MET A 34 -31.99 -15.73 2.78
CA MET A 34 -31.46 -16.73 3.70
C MET A 34 -30.02 -16.43 4.12
N ARG A 35 -29.13 -16.11 3.18
CA ARG A 35 -27.73 -15.74 3.49
C ARG A 35 -27.64 -14.50 4.37
N GLU A 36 -28.49 -13.50 4.14
CA GLU A 36 -28.53 -12.26 4.92
C GLU A 36 -29.05 -12.51 6.35
N ALA A 37 -30.07 -13.35 6.50
CA ALA A 37 -30.59 -13.76 7.81
C ALA A 37 -29.56 -14.56 8.63
N ILE A 38 -28.76 -15.41 7.96
CA ILE A 38 -27.62 -16.13 8.54
C ILE A 38 -26.57 -15.11 9.03
N SER A 39 -26.14 -14.17 8.18
CA SER A 39 -25.18 -13.14 8.61
C SER A 39 -25.72 -12.21 9.71
N ALA A 40 -27.02 -11.96 9.79
CA ALA A 40 -27.61 -11.05 10.78
C ALA A 40 -27.54 -11.59 12.22
N VAL A 41 -27.50 -12.92 12.40
CA VAL A 41 -27.47 -13.59 13.71
C VAL A 41 -26.04 -13.89 14.19
N SER A 42 -25.02 -13.38 13.47
CA SER A 42 -23.61 -13.70 13.67
C SER A 42 -22.76 -12.55 14.23
N PHE A 43 -23.37 -11.68 15.03
CA PHE A 43 -22.84 -10.36 15.42
C PHE A 43 -21.48 -10.37 16.14
N ASP A 44 -21.10 -11.45 16.82
CA ASP A 44 -19.89 -11.51 17.65
C ASP A 44 -18.58 -11.85 16.91
N TYR A 45 -18.62 -12.42 15.70
CA TYR A 45 -17.43 -13.03 15.06
C TYR A 45 -17.33 -12.82 13.54
N GLY A 46 -17.90 -11.72 13.04
CA GLY A 46 -17.94 -11.40 11.61
C GLY A 46 -19.11 -12.08 10.88
N ASN A 47 -19.26 -11.77 9.60
CA ASN A 47 -20.43 -12.14 8.81
C ASN A 47 -20.19 -13.38 7.92
N ALA A 48 -19.43 -14.36 8.40
CA ALA A 48 -19.22 -15.60 7.65
C ALA A 48 -20.55 -16.35 7.54
N PHE A 49 -21.02 -16.57 6.31
CA PHE A 49 -22.28 -17.27 6.06
C PHE A 49 -22.07 -18.71 5.55
N HIS A 50 -20.85 -19.04 5.12
CA HIS A 50 -20.52 -20.38 4.61
C HIS A 50 -19.10 -20.78 4.96
N VAL A 51 -18.84 -22.08 5.03
CA VAL A 51 -17.51 -22.66 5.23
C VAL A 51 -17.33 -23.91 4.38
N GLY A 52 -16.13 -24.12 3.85
CA GLY A 52 -15.73 -25.36 3.19
C GLY A 52 -14.37 -25.85 3.67
N ILE A 53 -14.08 -27.12 3.42
CA ILE A 53 -12.83 -27.79 3.81
C ILE A 53 -11.98 -27.99 2.55
N ILE A 54 -10.72 -27.58 2.57
CA ILE A 54 -9.79 -27.82 1.48
C ILE A 54 -9.46 -29.32 1.41
N VAL A 55 -9.57 -29.90 0.21
CA VAL A 55 -9.36 -31.36 0.01
C VAL A 55 -8.06 -31.69 -0.72
N ASP A 56 -7.44 -30.72 -1.38
CA ASP A 56 -6.13 -30.88 -2.00
C ASP A 56 -5.36 -29.55 -2.09
N GLU A 57 -4.04 -29.66 -2.10
CA GLU A 57 -3.12 -28.51 -2.06
C GLU A 57 -2.85 -27.94 -3.46
N GLN A 58 -3.03 -28.74 -4.52
CA GLN A 58 -2.58 -28.40 -5.87
C GLN A 58 -3.70 -27.96 -6.82
N LYS A 59 -4.90 -28.52 -6.68
CA LYS A 59 -6.05 -28.24 -7.56
C LYS A 59 -6.98 -27.19 -6.96
N GLY A 60 -6.82 -26.85 -5.67
CA GLY A 60 -7.61 -25.81 -5.01
C GLY A 60 -9.09 -26.17 -5.00
N ARG A 61 -9.41 -27.39 -4.58
CA ARG A 61 -10.80 -27.85 -4.44
C ARG A 61 -11.26 -27.79 -2.99
N VAL A 62 -12.55 -27.56 -2.83
CA VAL A 62 -13.22 -27.47 -1.53
C VAL A 62 -14.36 -28.48 -1.49
N ILE A 63 -14.51 -29.15 -0.35
CA ILE A 63 -15.73 -29.91 -0.01
C ILE A 63 -16.57 -29.08 0.95
N HIS A 64 -17.85 -28.94 0.63
CA HIS A 64 -18.79 -28.15 1.40
C HIS A 64 -20.21 -28.68 1.21
N ALA A 65 -21.10 -28.39 2.15
CA ALA A 65 -22.52 -28.65 2.00
C ALA A 65 -23.20 -27.40 1.42
N ALA A 66 -23.52 -27.44 0.13
CA ALA A 66 -24.28 -26.42 -0.60
C ALA A 66 -25.76 -26.85 -0.71
N LYS A 67 -26.62 -26.04 -1.34
CA LYS A 67 -28.05 -26.34 -1.46
C LYS A 67 -28.36 -27.68 -2.14
N ASP A 68 -27.52 -28.08 -3.10
CA ASP A 68 -27.65 -29.36 -3.79
C ASP A 68 -27.05 -30.54 -3.00
N GLY A 69 -26.61 -30.29 -1.77
CA GLY A 69 -26.03 -31.28 -0.86
C GLY A 69 -24.52 -31.14 -0.68
N VAL A 70 -23.90 -32.24 -0.24
CA VAL A 70 -22.44 -32.29 -0.04
C VAL A 70 -21.75 -32.52 -1.38
N VAL A 71 -21.00 -31.50 -1.81
CA VAL A 71 -20.33 -31.44 -3.11
C VAL A 71 -18.85 -31.13 -2.98
N ILE A 72 -18.10 -31.51 -4.02
CA ILE A 72 -16.70 -31.13 -4.22
C ILE A 72 -16.60 -30.32 -5.50
N GLN A 73 -16.04 -29.13 -5.43
CA GLN A 73 -15.84 -28.27 -6.59
C GLN A 73 -14.57 -27.45 -6.48
N ASN A 74 -14.15 -26.83 -7.59
CA ASN A 74 -13.03 -25.89 -7.55
C ASN A 74 -13.43 -24.66 -6.73
N ILE A 75 -12.47 -24.02 -6.07
CA ILE A 75 -12.73 -22.79 -5.33
C ILE A 75 -13.37 -21.72 -6.22
N GLU A 76 -12.98 -21.63 -7.50
CA GLU A 76 -13.58 -20.67 -8.43
C GLU A 76 -15.09 -20.89 -8.62
N ASP A 77 -15.51 -22.15 -8.72
CA ASP A 77 -16.92 -22.51 -8.88
C ASP A 77 -17.68 -22.23 -7.57
N ALA A 78 -17.10 -22.57 -6.41
CA ALA A 78 -17.65 -22.20 -5.10
C ALA A 78 -17.81 -20.69 -4.92
N LEU A 79 -16.86 -19.89 -5.39
CA LEU A 79 -16.95 -18.44 -5.33
C LEU A 79 -18.07 -17.90 -6.23
N LYS A 80 -18.26 -18.46 -7.43
CA LYS A 80 -19.38 -18.07 -8.31
C LYS A 80 -20.73 -18.42 -7.68
N ASP A 81 -20.89 -19.66 -7.23
CA ASP A 81 -22.16 -20.15 -6.66
C ASP A 81 -22.53 -19.41 -5.37
N LEU A 82 -21.53 -19.18 -4.50
CA LEU A 82 -21.76 -18.51 -3.21
C LEU A 82 -21.74 -16.99 -3.33
N SER A 83 -21.14 -16.44 -4.39
CA SER A 83 -20.99 -15.00 -4.65
C SER A 83 -20.63 -14.19 -3.39
N PRO A 84 -19.57 -14.55 -2.64
CA PRO A 84 -19.19 -13.82 -1.44
C PRO A 84 -18.64 -12.44 -1.80
N GLU A 85 -18.63 -11.52 -0.85
CA GLU A 85 -17.92 -10.24 -1.04
C GLU A 85 -16.42 -10.37 -0.70
N TYR A 86 -16.09 -11.27 0.23
CA TYR A 86 -14.72 -11.69 0.47
C TYR A 86 -14.67 -13.12 1.03
N ALA A 87 -13.53 -13.77 0.88
CA ALA A 87 -13.25 -15.08 1.47
C ALA A 87 -11.95 -15.05 2.27
N GLU A 88 -11.91 -15.85 3.33
CA GLU A 88 -10.74 -16.02 4.18
C GLU A 88 -10.34 -17.49 4.21
N LEU A 89 -9.09 -17.77 3.87
CA LEU A 89 -8.48 -19.07 4.09
C LEU A 89 -7.81 -19.09 5.46
N CYS A 90 -8.17 -20.07 6.28
CA CYS A 90 -7.60 -20.31 7.59
C CYS A 90 -6.86 -21.65 7.65
N HIS A 91 -5.64 -21.62 8.16
CA HIS A 91 -4.92 -22.82 8.54
C HIS A 91 -5.57 -23.45 9.76
N VAL A 92 -5.77 -24.77 9.73
CA VAL A 92 -6.14 -25.53 10.92
C VAL A 92 -4.86 -26.00 11.61
N GLU A 93 -4.58 -25.51 12.81
CA GLU A 93 -3.38 -25.82 13.62
C GLU A 93 -3.46 -27.21 14.27
N LEU A 94 -3.59 -28.24 13.42
CA LEU A 94 -3.61 -29.65 13.78
C LEU A 94 -2.63 -30.43 12.90
N LYS A 95 -2.25 -31.62 13.36
CA LYS A 95 -1.36 -32.50 12.60
C LYS A 95 -1.95 -32.88 11.24
N SER A 96 -1.09 -33.01 10.24
CA SER A 96 -1.51 -33.33 8.87
C SER A 96 -2.28 -34.65 8.77
N GLU A 97 -1.95 -35.67 9.59
CA GLU A 97 -2.71 -36.94 9.63
C GLU A 97 -4.18 -36.74 10.01
N TRP A 98 -4.45 -35.82 10.94
CA TRP A 98 -5.77 -35.53 11.49
C TRP A 98 -6.62 -34.76 10.50
N LYS A 99 -6.02 -33.75 9.85
CA LYS A 99 -6.66 -32.99 8.79
C LYS A 99 -7.05 -33.89 7.61
N ARG A 100 -6.18 -34.83 7.22
CA ARG A 100 -6.48 -35.84 6.18
C ARG A 100 -7.61 -36.77 6.60
N ALA A 101 -7.66 -37.20 7.86
CA ALA A 101 -8.76 -38.02 8.36
C ALA A 101 -10.11 -37.28 8.30
N ALA A 102 -10.13 -36.02 8.71
CA ALA A 102 -11.32 -35.17 8.61
C ALA A 102 -11.80 -35.02 7.16
N VAL A 103 -10.88 -34.72 6.24
CA VAL A 103 -11.20 -34.65 4.80
C VAL A 103 -11.72 -35.99 4.27
N ASN A 104 -11.10 -37.11 4.61
CA ASN A 104 -11.56 -38.44 4.20
C ASN A 104 -12.96 -38.76 4.73
N TRP A 105 -13.28 -38.33 5.96
CA TRP A 105 -14.62 -38.47 6.51
C TRP A 105 -15.63 -37.62 5.74
N ALA A 106 -15.28 -36.36 5.43
CA ALA A 106 -16.14 -35.46 4.66
C ALA A 106 -16.42 -36.00 3.25
N LEU A 107 -15.39 -36.54 2.57
CA LEU A 107 -15.52 -37.15 1.25
C LEU A 107 -16.49 -38.34 1.23
N LYS A 108 -16.61 -39.09 2.32
CA LYS A 108 -17.62 -40.17 2.45
C LYS A 108 -19.05 -39.66 2.53
N GLN A 109 -19.26 -38.36 2.74
CA GLN A 109 -20.58 -37.73 2.80
C GLN A 109 -21.06 -37.21 1.45
N LEU A 110 -20.23 -37.29 0.38
CA LEU A 110 -20.62 -36.86 -0.96
C LEU A 110 -21.96 -37.48 -1.39
N GLY A 111 -22.86 -36.64 -1.92
CA GLY A 111 -24.22 -37.05 -2.30
C GLY A 111 -25.24 -37.05 -1.16
N SER A 112 -24.84 -36.76 0.08
CA SER A 112 -25.80 -36.43 1.15
C SER A 112 -26.50 -35.10 0.86
N GLY A 113 -27.76 -34.94 1.31
CA GLY A 113 -28.56 -33.75 1.04
C GLY A 113 -28.12 -32.49 1.79
N TYR A 114 -28.79 -31.37 1.54
CA TYR A 114 -28.64 -30.13 2.31
C TYR A 114 -29.55 -30.13 3.55
N ASN A 115 -28.99 -29.81 4.71
CA ASN A 115 -29.77 -29.74 5.95
C ASN A 115 -30.52 -28.40 6.02
N ASP A 116 -31.69 -28.38 5.40
CA ASP A 116 -32.64 -27.25 5.38
C ASP A 116 -33.28 -26.97 6.75
N LEU A 117 -33.37 -27.96 7.62
CA LEU A 117 -33.89 -27.85 8.99
C LEU A 117 -32.88 -27.32 10.00
N PHE A 118 -31.59 -27.30 9.65
CA PHE A 118 -30.48 -27.13 10.59
C PHE A 118 -30.52 -28.14 11.75
N SER A 119 -31.07 -29.33 11.53
CA SER A 119 -31.27 -30.35 12.57
C SER A 119 -29.92 -30.83 13.17
N PRO A 120 -29.79 -30.97 14.50
CA PRO A 120 -28.59 -31.51 15.15
C PRO A 120 -28.25 -32.95 14.70
N ASP A 121 -29.26 -33.69 14.24
CA ASP A 121 -29.13 -35.09 13.82
C ASP A 121 -28.65 -35.25 12.37
N CYS A 122 -28.33 -34.14 11.68
CA CYS A 122 -27.90 -34.13 10.28
C CYS A 122 -28.89 -34.84 9.34
N ILE A 123 -30.14 -34.41 9.43
CA ILE A 123 -31.24 -34.82 8.54
C ILE A 123 -31.94 -33.61 7.95
N ASN A 124 -32.46 -33.73 6.73
CA ASN A 124 -33.28 -32.70 6.10
C ASN A 124 -34.79 -32.89 6.41
N SER A 125 -35.62 -32.01 5.87
CA SER A 125 -37.09 -32.07 5.97
C SER A 125 -37.72 -33.37 5.45
N GLU A 126 -37.03 -34.10 4.56
CA GLU A 126 -37.44 -35.43 4.07
C GLU A 126 -36.97 -36.59 4.96
N GLY A 127 -36.30 -36.31 6.09
CA GLY A 127 -35.73 -37.31 6.98
C GLY A 127 -34.49 -38.04 6.40
N LYS A 128 -33.91 -37.54 5.31
CA LYS A 128 -32.71 -38.09 4.68
C LYS A 128 -31.46 -37.46 5.29
N ARG A 129 -30.36 -38.23 5.28
CA ARG A 129 -29.04 -37.75 5.72
C ARG A 129 -28.64 -36.50 4.96
N ALA A 130 -28.35 -35.44 5.70
CA ALA A 130 -28.07 -34.13 5.14
C ALA A 130 -27.16 -33.30 6.05
N PHE A 131 -26.41 -32.37 5.48
CA PHE A 131 -25.50 -31.53 6.25
C PHE A 131 -25.71 -30.04 5.95
N TYR A 132 -25.53 -29.21 6.97
CA TYR A 132 -25.24 -27.79 6.78
C TYR A 132 -23.72 -27.59 6.77
N CYS A 133 -23.22 -26.53 6.14
CA CYS A 133 -21.79 -26.34 5.88
C CYS A 133 -20.92 -26.42 7.16
N CYS A 134 -21.37 -25.79 8.25
CA CYS A 134 -20.67 -25.83 9.53
C CYS A 134 -20.75 -27.22 10.20
N GLN A 135 -21.85 -27.96 10.03
CA GLN A 135 -22.00 -29.30 10.59
C GLN A 135 -21.08 -30.29 9.90
N LEU A 136 -20.93 -30.16 8.58
CA LEU A 136 -19.98 -30.97 7.81
C LEU A 136 -18.55 -30.74 8.32
N ALA A 137 -18.16 -29.47 8.54
CA ALA A 137 -16.85 -29.12 9.10
C ALA A 137 -16.67 -29.61 10.54
N VAL A 138 -17.64 -29.38 11.43
CA VAL A 138 -17.53 -29.79 12.83
C VAL A 138 -17.49 -31.31 12.97
N LYS A 139 -18.39 -32.03 12.28
CA LYS A 139 -18.45 -33.50 12.36
C LYS A 139 -17.23 -34.15 11.73
N SER A 140 -16.63 -33.59 10.68
CA SER A 140 -15.42 -34.18 10.10
C SER A 140 -14.25 -34.24 11.09
N TYR A 141 -14.08 -33.21 11.91
CA TYR A 141 -13.07 -33.17 12.97
C TYR A 141 -13.51 -33.88 14.26
N ALA A 142 -14.81 -33.95 14.57
CA ALA A 142 -15.32 -34.63 15.77
C ALA A 142 -15.38 -36.17 15.61
N GLU A 143 -15.73 -36.68 14.43
CA GLU A 143 -15.80 -38.14 14.17
C GLU A 143 -14.42 -38.77 13.95
N THR A 144 -13.36 -37.94 13.98
CA THR A 144 -11.95 -38.35 13.92
C THR A 144 -11.23 -38.10 15.24
N ASN A 145 -11.99 -37.79 16.31
CA ASN A 145 -11.47 -37.27 17.57
C ASN A 145 -10.53 -38.23 18.33
N ASP A 146 -10.69 -39.55 18.16
CA ASP A 146 -9.74 -40.54 18.68
C ASP A 146 -8.33 -40.35 18.10
N GLN A 147 -8.25 -39.98 16.82
CA GLN A 147 -6.98 -39.64 16.19
C GLN A 147 -6.46 -38.29 16.73
N ASN A 148 -7.37 -37.34 16.96
CA ASN A 148 -7.07 -35.98 17.42
C ASN A 148 -6.80 -35.88 18.93
N LYS A 149 -6.76 -37.00 19.66
CA LYS A 149 -6.60 -37.05 21.12
C LYS A 149 -7.60 -36.17 21.89
N GLY A 150 -8.82 -36.03 21.40
CA GLY A 150 -9.83 -35.17 22.04
C GLY A 150 -9.77 -33.70 21.64
N LEU A 151 -8.84 -33.27 20.78
CA LEU A 151 -8.71 -31.89 20.33
C LEU A 151 -9.71 -31.61 19.20
N SER A 152 -10.69 -30.75 19.48
CA SER A 152 -11.55 -30.17 18.46
C SER A 152 -11.04 -28.78 18.08
N PRO A 153 -10.87 -28.47 16.77
CA PRO A 153 -10.52 -27.13 16.33
C PRO A 153 -11.70 -26.16 16.42
N PHE A 154 -12.84 -26.55 17.00
CA PHE A 154 -14.03 -25.70 17.07
C PHE A 154 -14.54 -25.59 18.51
N PRO A 155 -15.03 -24.41 18.93
CA PRO A 155 -15.66 -24.26 20.25
C PRO A 155 -16.95 -25.08 20.34
N LYS A 156 -17.38 -25.47 21.55
CA LYS A 156 -18.75 -25.98 21.79
C LYS A 156 -19.75 -24.87 21.46
N HIS A 157 -20.88 -25.22 20.82
CA HIS A 157 -21.81 -24.21 20.33
C HIS A 157 -23.25 -24.72 20.19
N GLU A 158 -24.17 -23.74 20.21
CA GLU A 158 -25.60 -23.89 20.03
C GLU A 158 -26.07 -22.99 18.88
N LEU A 159 -27.13 -23.40 18.17
CA LEU A 159 -27.69 -22.64 17.06
C LEU A 159 -28.31 -21.33 17.58
N ASN A 160 -27.97 -20.23 16.90
CA ASN A 160 -28.53 -18.92 17.16
C ASN A 160 -29.29 -18.38 15.94
N PHE A 161 -30.55 -18.02 16.15
CA PHE A 161 -31.46 -17.39 15.21
C PHE A 161 -31.95 -16.01 15.71
N LEU A 162 -31.42 -15.56 16.85
CA LEU A 162 -31.69 -14.24 17.43
C LEU A 162 -30.74 -13.20 16.83
N ASP A 163 -31.26 -12.01 16.58
CA ASP A 163 -30.47 -10.86 16.17
C ASP A 163 -29.67 -10.26 17.35
N SER A 164 -28.98 -9.15 17.10
CA SER A 164 -28.17 -8.46 18.14
C SER A 164 -28.99 -7.87 19.29
N LYS A 165 -30.32 -7.84 19.18
CA LYS A 165 -31.24 -7.41 20.24
C LYS A 165 -31.86 -8.59 21.01
N GLY A 166 -31.52 -9.82 20.62
CA GLY A 166 -32.09 -11.03 21.21
C GLY A 166 -33.47 -11.39 20.66
N GLU A 167 -33.87 -10.83 19.51
CA GLU A 167 -35.18 -11.08 18.90
C GLU A 167 -35.06 -12.08 17.72
N LEU A 168 -36.03 -12.99 17.58
CA LEU A 168 -36.11 -13.87 16.42
C LEU A 168 -36.43 -13.06 15.16
N LEU A 169 -35.59 -13.19 14.12
CA LEU A 169 -35.85 -12.52 12.85
C LEU A 169 -37.16 -13.05 12.22
N PRO A 170 -38.04 -12.18 11.71
CA PRO A 170 -39.28 -12.59 11.03
C PRO A 170 -39.05 -13.59 9.89
N PHE A 171 -37.92 -13.44 9.19
CA PHE A 171 -37.48 -14.37 8.16
C PHE A 171 -37.45 -15.83 8.66
N TRP A 172 -36.87 -16.09 9.83
CA TRP A 172 -36.74 -17.46 10.34
C TRP A 172 -38.09 -18.07 10.72
N LEU A 173 -39.02 -17.26 11.25
CA LEU A 173 -40.38 -17.70 11.55
C LEU A 173 -41.11 -18.11 10.28
N ASP A 174 -41.03 -17.30 9.23
CA ASP A 174 -41.69 -17.60 7.95
C ASP A 174 -41.03 -18.77 7.22
N TYR A 175 -39.70 -18.89 7.31
CA TYR A 175 -38.95 -20.02 6.78
C TYR A 175 -39.40 -21.35 7.41
N TYR A 176 -39.44 -21.44 8.74
CA TYR A 176 -39.83 -22.68 9.43
C TYR A 176 -41.34 -22.98 9.32
N ARG A 177 -42.20 -21.97 9.23
CA ARG A 177 -43.64 -22.18 8.94
C ARG A 177 -43.86 -22.86 7.58
N LYS A 178 -43.07 -22.50 6.57
CA LYS A 178 -43.16 -23.10 5.23
C LYS A 178 -42.54 -24.50 5.21
N LEU A 179 -41.40 -24.68 5.88
CA LEU A 179 -40.59 -25.89 5.81
C LEU A 179 -41.09 -27.02 6.72
N SER A 180 -41.57 -26.69 7.91
CA SER A 180 -42.07 -27.65 8.90
C SER A 180 -43.38 -27.14 9.51
N PRO A 181 -44.51 -27.31 8.82
CA PRO A 181 -45.81 -26.84 9.31
C PRO A 181 -46.19 -27.45 10.68
N GLN A 182 -45.67 -28.64 11.02
CA GLN A 182 -45.92 -29.28 12.31
C GLN A 182 -45.02 -28.75 13.46
N ASN A 183 -43.88 -28.12 13.15
CA ASN A 183 -43.00 -27.50 14.13
C ASN A 183 -42.40 -26.18 13.56
N PRO A 184 -43.16 -25.07 13.60
CA PRO A 184 -42.82 -23.84 12.89
C PRO A 184 -41.77 -22.97 13.61
N HIS A 185 -41.02 -23.54 14.56
CA HIS A 185 -40.01 -22.82 15.33
C HIS A 185 -38.59 -23.25 14.94
N PRO A 186 -37.65 -22.31 14.76
CA PRO A 186 -36.25 -22.65 14.55
C PRO A 186 -35.69 -23.38 15.79
N PRO A 187 -34.70 -24.28 15.62
CA PRO A 187 -34.05 -25.02 16.71
C PRO A 187 -33.08 -24.13 17.51
N GLN A 188 -33.56 -22.99 18.01
CA GLN A 188 -32.80 -22.06 18.84
C GLN A 188 -32.24 -22.77 20.09
N GLY A 189 -30.95 -22.61 20.36
CA GLY A 189 -30.29 -23.21 21.53
C GLY A 189 -30.00 -24.70 21.41
N GLN A 190 -30.34 -25.36 20.30
CA GLN A 190 -29.97 -26.76 20.09
C GLN A 190 -28.51 -26.90 19.64
N PRO A 191 -27.87 -28.08 19.81
CA PRO A 191 -26.51 -28.30 19.32
C PRO A 191 -26.36 -28.03 17.82
N GLY A 192 -25.47 -27.11 17.45
CA GLY A 192 -25.21 -26.77 16.04
C GLY A 192 -24.56 -25.39 15.91
N SER A 193 -23.82 -25.15 14.80
CA SER A 193 -22.94 -23.98 14.70
C SER A 193 -23.39 -22.94 13.70
N HIS A 194 -22.78 -21.76 13.79
CA HIS A 194 -22.72 -20.78 12.73
C HIS A 194 -21.28 -20.70 12.18
N PRO A 195 -21.05 -20.54 10.86
CA PRO A 195 -19.70 -20.40 10.32
C PRO A 195 -18.84 -19.35 11.03
N SER A 196 -19.40 -18.18 11.36
CA SER A 196 -18.69 -17.15 12.14
C SER A 196 -18.21 -17.64 13.52
N LYS A 197 -18.98 -18.49 14.20
CA LYS A 197 -18.57 -19.04 15.50
C LYS A 197 -17.43 -20.04 15.37
N LEU A 198 -17.36 -20.79 14.26
CA LEU A 198 -16.22 -21.67 13.99
C LEU A 198 -14.93 -20.86 13.83
N ARG A 199 -15.00 -19.71 13.15
CA ARG A 199 -13.87 -18.81 12.92
C ARG A 199 -13.24 -18.27 14.21
N SER A 200 -13.98 -18.23 15.32
CA SER A 200 -13.47 -17.75 16.62
C SER A 200 -12.52 -18.72 17.32
N SER A 201 -12.25 -19.89 16.73
CA SER A 201 -11.33 -20.86 17.30
C SER A 201 -9.90 -20.35 17.36
N GLN A 202 -9.21 -20.66 18.46
CA GLN A 202 -7.77 -20.39 18.63
C GLN A 202 -6.88 -21.32 17.80
N LEU A 203 -7.43 -22.41 17.26
CA LEU A 203 -6.71 -23.35 16.39
C LEU A 203 -6.86 -23.00 14.90
N LEU A 204 -7.40 -21.81 14.59
CA LEU A 204 -7.55 -21.29 13.23
C LEU A 204 -6.72 -20.02 13.06
N THR A 205 -5.76 -20.07 12.13
CA THR A 205 -4.88 -18.93 11.83
C THR A 205 -5.11 -18.46 10.40
N SER A 206 -5.39 -17.16 10.24
CA SER A 206 -5.66 -16.56 8.92
C SER A 206 -4.42 -16.62 8.03
N ILE A 207 -4.55 -17.25 6.85
CA ILE A 207 -3.50 -17.34 5.83
C ILE A 207 -3.68 -16.22 4.79
N ALA A 208 -4.90 -16.07 4.27
CA ALA A 208 -5.20 -15.13 3.20
C ALA A 208 -6.64 -14.65 3.24
N ILE A 209 -6.84 -13.38 2.88
CA ILE A 209 -8.14 -12.72 2.79
C ILE A 209 -8.23 -12.06 1.41
N GLN A 210 -9.20 -12.46 0.59
CA GLN A 210 -9.40 -11.93 -0.75
C GLN A 210 -10.77 -11.30 -0.90
N HIS A 211 -10.81 -10.08 -1.43
CA HIS A 211 -12.03 -9.35 -1.74
C HIS A 211 -12.39 -9.54 -3.21
N PHE A 212 -13.67 -9.80 -3.50
CA PHE A 212 -14.14 -10.11 -4.85
C PHE A 212 -15.03 -8.99 -5.38
N TYR A 213 -14.39 -7.89 -5.78
CA TYR A 213 -15.11 -6.77 -6.39
C TYR A 213 -15.64 -7.10 -7.80
N GLU A 214 -15.07 -8.12 -8.45
CA GLU A 214 -15.42 -8.55 -9.81
C GLU A 214 -16.84 -9.10 -9.95
N PHE A 215 -17.43 -9.64 -8.88
CA PHE A 215 -18.82 -10.11 -8.88
C PHE A 215 -19.85 -8.97 -8.94
N VAL A 216 -19.41 -7.71 -8.85
CA VAL A 216 -20.23 -6.55 -9.14
C VAL A 216 -19.98 -6.13 -10.60
N GLU A 217 -20.90 -6.50 -11.49
CA GLU A 217 -20.79 -6.27 -12.93
C GLU A 217 -20.67 -4.79 -13.27
N ASN A 218 -21.43 -3.92 -12.59
CA ASN A 218 -21.41 -2.49 -12.83
C ASN A 218 -20.20 -1.82 -12.12
N PRO A 219 -19.25 -1.22 -12.86
CA PRO A 219 -18.07 -0.59 -12.25
C PRO A 219 -18.39 0.56 -11.30
N ILE A 220 -19.48 1.30 -11.52
CA ILE A 220 -19.91 2.40 -10.65
C ILE A 220 -20.46 1.85 -9.34
N GLU A 221 -21.28 0.81 -9.40
CA GLU A 221 -21.78 0.15 -8.18
C GLU A 221 -20.66 -0.48 -7.38
N ARG A 222 -19.66 -1.05 -8.07
CA ARG A 222 -18.46 -1.59 -7.45
C ARG A 222 -17.72 -0.54 -6.63
N MET A 223 -17.46 0.63 -7.23
CA MET A 223 -16.79 1.74 -6.53
C MET A 223 -17.60 2.21 -5.32
N ARG A 224 -18.92 2.38 -5.47
CA ARG A 224 -19.82 2.78 -4.37
C ARG A 224 -19.86 1.81 -3.19
N LYS A 225 -19.48 0.54 -3.42
CA LYS A 225 -19.44 -0.50 -2.39
C LYS A 225 -18.09 -0.61 -1.69
N PHE A 226 -17.05 0.11 -2.12
CA PHE A 226 -15.75 0.00 -1.47
C PHE A 226 -15.83 0.45 -0.02
N THR A 227 -15.27 -0.38 0.87
CA THR A 227 -15.10 -0.06 2.28
C THR A 227 -13.74 -0.55 2.72
N ILE A 228 -13.05 0.23 3.55
CA ILE A 228 -11.81 -0.22 4.15
C ILE A 228 -12.10 -1.43 5.06
N PRO A 229 -11.40 -2.57 4.90
CA PRO A 229 -11.64 -3.74 5.74
C PRO A 229 -11.35 -3.45 7.21
N ASN A 230 -12.26 -3.84 8.11
CA ASN A 230 -12.07 -3.66 9.55
C ASN A 230 -10.88 -4.49 10.09
N ASP A 231 -10.53 -5.56 9.41
CA ASP A 231 -9.41 -6.46 9.70
C ASP A 231 -8.16 -6.12 8.88
N LEU A 232 -8.03 -4.87 8.39
CA LEU A 232 -6.89 -4.42 7.58
C LEU A 232 -5.54 -4.87 8.15
N LEU A 233 -5.36 -4.68 9.46
CA LEU A 233 -4.12 -4.98 10.18
C LEU A 233 -3.85 -6.48 10.37
N ALA A 234 -4.83 -7.36 10.10
CA ALA A 234 -4.67 -8.81 10.24
C ALA A 234 -3.77 -9.44 9.18
N ALA A 235 -3.56 -8.76 8.03
CA ALA A 235 -2.67 -9.19 6.96
C ALA A 235 -2.25 -7.98 6.12
N LEU A 236 -0.94 -7.72 6.08
CA LEU A 236 -0.36 -6.53 5.44
C LEU A 236 0.50 -6.83 4.21
N HIS A 237 0.66 -8.08 3.81
CA HIS A 237 1.15 -8.40 2.46
C HIS A 237 -0.05 -8.45 1.52
N PHE A 238 0.13 -8.09 0.24
CA PHE A 238 -0.90 -8.20 -0.79
C PHE A 238 -0.30 -8.85 -2.03
N VAL A 239 -0.75 -10.05 -2.40
CA VAL A 239 -0.25 -10.78 -3.57
C VAL A 239 -1.45 -11.31 -4.32
N ASN A 240 -1.45 -11.19 -5.66
CA ASN A 240 -2.47 -11.77 -6.53
C ASN A 240 -3.92 -11.52 -6.05
N GLY A 241 -4.24 -10.29 -5.65
CA GLY A 241 -5.58 -9.91 -5.20
C GLY A 241 -5.92 -10.23 -3.74
N ALA A 242 -5.06 -10.95 -3.03
CA ALA A 242 -5.31 -11.37 -1.64
C ALA A 242 -4.34 -10.68 -0.67
N ARG A 243 -4.86 -10.24 0.48
CA ARG A 243 -4.03 -9.93 1.65
C ARG A 243 -3.56 -11.23 2.27
N ILE A 244 -2.26 -11.39 2.56
CA ILE A 244 -1.71 -12.66 3.05
C ILE A 244 -0.87 -12.48 4.32
N ASN A 245 -0.81 -13.56 5.12
CA ASN A 245 0.12 -13.72 6.22
C ASN A 245 1.22 -14.72 5.84
N LEU A 246 2.45 -14.38 6.19
CA LEU A 246 3.61 -15.24 5.95
C LEU A 246 3.92 -16.10 7.17
N SER A 247 4.30 -17.36 6.92
CA SER A 247 4.64 -18.32 7.97
C SER A 247 6.09 -18.17 8.45
N ALA A 248 6.99 -17.69 7.58
CA ALA A 248 8.41 -17.50 7.83
C ALA A 248 8.82 -16.02 7.81
N GLY A 249 10.10 -15.75 8.09
CA GLY A 249 10.68 -14.41 8.08
C GLY A 249 10.77 -13.77 9.46
N LYS A 250 11.60 -12.73 9.55
CA LYS A 250 11.81 -11.98 10.79
C LYS A 250 10.59 -11.13 11.10
N LEU A 251 10.08 -11.24 12.33
CA LEU A 251 8.99 -10.41 12.84
C LEU A 251 9.48 -8.99 13.09
N PHE A 252 8.71 -8.00 12.67
CA PHE A 252 8.90 -6.60 13.02
C PHE A 252 7.58 -5.99 13.51
N LYS A 253 7.69 -4.94 14.32
CA LYS A 253 6.57 -4.24 14.93
C LYS A 253 6.25 -2.99 14.14
N ILE A 254 4.95 -2.73 13.97
CA ILE A 254 4.43 -1.50 13.39
C ILE A 254 3.86 -0.68 14.54
N ILE A 255 4.45 0.48 14.78
CA ILE A 255 4.18 1.32 15.94
C ILE A 255 3.48 2.59 15.46
N GLU A 256 2.39 2.98 16.11
CA GLU A 256 1.72 4.26 15.86
C GLU A 256 2.58 5.40 16.44
N PRO A 257 3.16 6.29 15.62
CA PRO A 257 4.10 7.31 16.13
C PRO A 257 3.46 8.32 17.08
N ARG A 258 2.14 8.54 16.90
CA ARG A 258 1.32 9.46 17.70
C ARG A 258 1.29 9.11 19.20
N ASN A 259 1.34 7.84 19.57
CA ASN A 259 1.16 7.40 20.96
C ASN A 259 2.14 6.30 21.40
N GLY A 260 2.97 5.77 20.49
CA GLY A 260 3.91 4.69 20.77
C GLY A 260 3.27 3.30 20.89
N ASN A 261 1.98 3.15 20.58
CA ASN A 261 1.27 1.88 20.69
C ASN A 261 1.61 0.95 19.52
N LEU A 262 1.56 -0.36 19.79
CA LEU A 262 1.66 -1.39 18.75
C LEU A 262 0.38 -1.41 17.91
N LEU A 263 0.49 -1.15 16.60
CA LEU A 263 -0.60 -1.30 15.64
C LEU A 263 -0.74 -2.75 15.18
N ALA A 264 0.37 -3.34 14.75
CA ALA A 264 0.41 -4.70 14.21
C ALA A 264 1.82 -5.28 14.30
N GLU A 265 1.91 -6.61 14.17
CA GLU A 265 3.17 -7.30 13.93
C GLU A 265 3.12 -7.92 12.53
N CYS A 266 4.23 -7.85 11.81
CA CYS A 266 4.33 -8.38 10.46
C CYS A 266 5.65 -9.13 10.28
N LYS A 267 5.63 -10.24 9.56
CA LYS A 267 6.87 -10.93 9.18
C LYS A 267 7.38 -10.39 7.86
N SER A 268 8.70 -10.14 7.80
CA SER A 268 9.38 -9.75 6.56
C SER A 268 9.28 -10.87 5.53
N ALA A 269 8.93 -10.51 4.30
CA ALA A 269 8.93 -11.43 3.17
C ALA A 269 10.34 -11.93 2.88
N THR A 270 10.47 -13.24 2.75
CA THR A 270 11.73 -13.92 2.48
C THR A 270 12.02 -13.96 0.97
N GLY A 271 13.22 -14.39 0.58
CA GLY A 271 13.55 -14.61 -0.84
C GLY A 271 12.56 -15.51 -1.58
N PRO A 272 12.13 -16.65 -1.01
CA PRO A 272 11.03 -17.47 -1.55
C PRO A 272 9.72 -16.71 -1.78
N ASP A 273 9.29 -15.88 -0.83
CA ASP A 273 8.06 -15.09 -0.94
C ASP A 273 8.15 -14.07 -2.07
N ILE A 274 9.29 -13.39 -2.18
CA ILE A 274 9.59 -12.46 -3.29
C ILE A 274 9.58 -13.22 -4.62
N THR A 275 10.18 -14.40 -4.68
CA THR A 275 10.20 -15.23 -5.89
C THR A 275 8.80 -15.64 -6.32
N LEU A 276 7.90 -15.93 -5.38
CA LEU A 276 6.49 -16.21 -5.67
C LEU A 276 5.77 -14.97 -6.21
N ALA A 277 5.86 -13.83 -5.50
CA ALA A 277 5.17 -12.61 -5.92
C ALA A 277 5.67 -12.11 -7.29
N VAL A 278 6.95 -12.24 -7.58
CA VAL A 278 7.50 -11.90 -8.90
C VAL A 278 7.02 -12.87 -9.99
N ARG A 279 6.84 -14.16 -9.70
CA ARG A 279 6.24 -15.12 -10.64
C ARG A 279 4.78 -14.78 -10.93
N VAL A 280 4.01 -14.44 -9.90
CA VAL A 280 2.63 -13.93 -10.03
C VAL A 280 2.61 -12.69 -10.92
N ALA A 281 3.42 -11.69 -10.60
CA ALA A 281 3.52 -10.45 -11.36
C ALA A 281 3.87 -10.72 -12.83
N SER A 282 4.87 -11.59 -13.07
CA SER A 282 5.27 -11.98 -14.43
C SER A 282 4.16 -12.69 -15.20
N GLY A 283 3.32 -13.48 -14.53
CA GLY A 283 2.14 -14.10 -15.14
C GLY A 283 1.09 -13.06 -15.53
N ALA A 284 0.68 -12.21 -14.58
CA ALA A 284 -0.33 -11.17 -14.79
C ALA A 284 0.10 -10.13 -15.83
N GLN A 285 1.39 -9.80 -15.88
CA GLN A 285 1.95 -8.82 -16.80
C GLN A 285 1.72 -9.17 -18.26
N LYS A 286 1.72 -10.46 -18.62
CA LYS A 286 1.56 -10.89 -20.03
C LYS A 286 0.23 -10.45 -20.62
N GLU A 287 -0.85 -10.52 -19.84
CA GLU A 287 -2.17 -10.08 -20.29
C GLU A 287 -2.35 -8.57 -20.08
N TRP A 288 -1.84 -8.02 -18.96
CA TRP A 288 -1.88 -6.58 -18.72
C TRP A 288 -1.13 -5.76 -19.78
N GLY A 289 0.02 -6.26 -20.24
CA GLY A 289 0.80 -5.61 -21.29
C GLY A 289 0.09 -5.56 -22.65
N LYS A 290 -0.87 -6.46 -22.90
CA LYS A 290 -1.72 -6.49 -24.11
C LYS A 290 -2.98 -5.62 -24.00
N THR A 291 -3.33 -5.20 -22.77
CA THR A 291 -4.51 -4.39 -22.51
C THR A 291 -4.38 -3.03 -23.21
N SER A 292 -5.47 -2.54 -23.79
CA SER A 292 -5.45 -1.29 -24.55
C SER A 292 -5.17 -0.09 -23.65
N TRP A 293 -4.65 1.01 -24.21
CA TRP A 293 -4.40 2.23 -23.41
C TRP A 293 -5.68 2.79 -22.78
N ILE A 294 -6.81 2.67 -23.48
CA ILE A 294 -8.12 3.13 -23.00
C ILE A 294 -8.55 2.33 -21.77
N ASP A 295 -8.39 1.00 -21.79
CA ASP A 295 -8.78 0.16 -20.65
C ASP A 295 -7.90 0.46 -19.42
N ARG A 296 -6.59 0.68 -19.64
CA ARG A 296 -5.68 1.09 -18.55
C ARG A 296 -6.05 2.46 -17.98
N GLN A 297 -6.38 3.41 -18.85
CA GLN A 297 -6.84 4.75 -18.47
C GLN A 297 -8.10 4.70 -17.61
N GLN A 298 -9.08 3.86 -17.96
CA GLN A 298 -10.31 3.73 -17.17
C GLN A 298 -10.02 3.26 -15.74
N ILE A 299 -9.12 2.28 -15.56
CA ILE A 299 -8.73 1.79 -14.23
C ILE A 299 -8.05 2.90 -13.43
N LEU A 300 -7.10 3.62 -14.04
CA LEU A 300 -6.38 4.73 -13.38
C LEU A 300 -7.33 5.86 -12.94
N ASN A 301 -8.25 6.26 -13.81
CA ASN A 301 -9.27 7.28 -13.49
C ASN A 301 -10.21 6.82 -12.35
N ARG A 302 -10.64 5.56 -12.35
CA ARG A 302 -11.45 5.01 -11.26
C ARG A 302 -10.69 5.01 -9.93
N THR A 303 -9.40 4.68 -9.93
CA THR A 303 -8.57 4.77 -8.73
C THR A 303 -8.48 6.21 -8.20
N ALA A 304 -8.33 7.21 -9.09
CA ALA A 304 -8.33 8.62 -8.69
C ALA A 304 -9.65 9.03 -8.02
N ILE A 305 -10.79 8.60 -8.56
CA ILE A 305 -12.12 8.82 -7.96
C ILE A 305 -12.18 8.20 -6.57
N LEU A 306 -11.82 6.92 -6.43
CA LEU A 306 -11.85 6.20 -5.15
C LEU A 306 -10.95 6.84 -4.08
N LEU A 307 -9.77 7.32 -4.45
CA LEU A 307 -8.87 8.05 -3.53
C LEU A 307 -9.54 9.33 -3.00
N ARG A 308 -10.25 10.07 -3.84
CA ARG A 308 -10.97 11.29 -3.46
C ARG A 308 -12.20 10.98 -2.60
N GLU A 309 -12.96 9.95 -2.94
CA GLU A 309 -14.15 9.53 -2.19
C GLU A 309 -13.81 9.07 -0.75
N HIS A 310 -12.66 8.42 -0.55
CA HIS A 310 -12.23 7.90 0.74
C HIS A 310 -11.12 8.72 1.42
N VAL A 311 -10.95 9.98 1.02
CA VAL A 311 -9.85 10.85 1.49
C VAL A 311 -9.76 10.96 3.02
N ASN A 312 -10.91 10.96 3.72
CA ASN A 312 -10.93 11.13 5.18
C ASN A 312 -10.46 9.86 5.90
N GLU A 313 -10.91 8.69 5.48
CA GLU A 313 -10.53 7.42 6.08
C GLU A 313 -9.07 7.06 5.75
N LEU A 314 -8.64 7.30 4.49
CA LEU A 314 -7.27 7.05 4.06
C LEU A 314 -6.27 7.96 4.77
N SER A 315 -6.58 9.27 4.90
CA SER A 315 -5.71 10.19 5.63
C SER A 315 -5.61 9.82 7.11
N GLY A 316 -6.68 9.33 7.73
CA GLY A 316 -6.63 8.81 9.10
C GLY A 316 -5.65 7.64 9.27
N TRP A 317 -5.59 6.73 8.30
CA TRP A 317 -4.61 5.63 8.30
C TRP A 317 -3.19 6.12 8.02
N GLU A 318 -2.99 7.02 7.06
CA GLU A 318 -1.68 7.63 6.79
C GLU A 318 -1.12 8.32 8.04
N VAL A 319 -1.95 9.06 8.79
CA VAL A 319 -1.55 9.69 10.06
C VAL A 319 -1.14 8.65 11.11
N ARG A 320 -1.90 7.57 11.28
CA ARG A 320 -1.58 6.53 12.27
C ARG A 320 -0.29 5.79 11.95
N ASP A 321 -0.01 5.60 10.66
CA ASP A 321 1.16 4.87 10.18
C ASP A 321 2.43 5.76 10.13
N ASN A 322 2.28 7.07 9.91
CA ASN A 322 3.41 7.99 9.67
C ASN A 322 3.61 9.07 10.75
N GLY A 323 2.54 9.56 11.40
CA GLY A 323 2.60 10.60 12.43
C GLY A 323 2.46 12.04 11.96
N LYS A 324 2.40 12.32 10.64
CA LYS A 324 2.15 13.68 10.09
C LYS A 324 0.76 14.22 10.44
N PRO A 325 0.53 15.55 10.40
CA PRO A 325 -0.78 16.12 10.65
C PRO A 325 -1.81 15.69 9.60
N ILE A 326 -3.08 15.55 10.01
CA ILE A 326 -4.19 15.11 9.17
C ILE A 326 -4.45 16.03 7.97
N SER A 327 -4.16 17.33 8.08
CA SER A 327 -4.25 18.28 6.97
C SER A 327 -3.26 17.94 5.86
N GLU A 328 -2.01 17.63 6.21
CA GLU A 328 -0.98 17.19 5.27
C GLU A 328 -1.32 15.83 4.67
N ALA A 329 -1.75 14.87 5.50
CA ALA A 329 -2.16 13.55 5.01
C ALA A 329 -3.30 13.64 3.99
N LYS A 330 -4.28 14.54 4.18
CA LYS A 330 -5.33 14.77 3.18
C LYS A 330 -4.77 15.31 1.87
N ALA A 331 -3.83 16.24 1.93
CA ALA A 331 -3.15 16.74 0.74
C ALA A 331 -2.37 15.63 0.02
N ASP A 332 -1.72 14.73 0.76
CA ASP A 332 -1.02 13.57 0.19
C ASP A 332 -1.97 12.64 -0.57
N ILE A 333 -3.13 12.30 0.01
CA ILE A 333 -4.12 11.45 -0.66
C ILE A 333 -4.67 12.11 -1.93
N LEU A 334 -4.95 13.42 -1.89
CA LEU A 334 -5.44 14.16 -3.05
C LEU A 334 -4.36 14.26 -4.15
N SER A 335 -3.11 14.52 -3.78
CA SER A 335 -1.95 14.49 -4.69
C SER A 335 -1.77 13.12 -5.34
N CYS A 336 -2.03 12.03 -4.61
CA CYS A 336 -2.05 10.68 -5.18
C CYS A 336 -3.17 10.54 -6.21
N ALA A 337 -4.38 11.04 -5.93
CA ALA A 337 -5.48 11.00 -6.90
C ALA A 337 -5.12 11.75 -8.19
N ASP A 338 -4.53 12.95 -8.06
CA ASP A 338 -4.06 13.74 -9.20
C ASP A 338 -2.96 13.02 -9.98
N THR A 339 -2.08 12.27 -9.29
CA THR A 339 -1.05 11.43 -9.91
C THR A 339 -1.68 10.33 -10.78
N PHE A 340 -2.66 9.61 -10.24
CA PHE A 340 -3.37 8.57 -10.99
C PHE A 340 -4.12 9.13 -12.20
N GLU A 341 -4.78 10.27 -12.04
CA GLU A 341 -5.49 10.97 -13.12
C GLU A 341 -4.54 11.47 -14.21
N TYR A 342 -3.38 12.04 -13.83
CA TYR A 342 -2.35 12.45 -14.77
C TYR A 342 -1.86 11.24 -15.60
N PHE A 343 -1.45 10.16 -14.94
CA PHE A 343 -0.96 8.96 -15.62
C PHE A 343 -2.04 8.20 -16.40
N ALA A 344 -3.32 8.48 -16.18
CA ALA A 344 -4.40 7.97 -17.02
C ALA A 344 -4.38 8.60 -18.42
N GLY A 345 -3.89 9.85 -18.55
CA GLY A 345 -3.89 10.62 -19.80
C GLY A 345 -2.57 10.58 -20.60
N VAL A 346 -1.55 9.84 -20.14
CA VAL A 346 -0.21 9.88 -20.76
C VAL A 346 -0.14 9.19 -22.12
N ARG A 347 0.65 9.77 -23.02
CA ARG A 347 0.89 9.26 -24.37
C ARG A 347 2.03 8.22 -24.37
N LEU A 348 1.76 7.04 -24.93
CA LEU A 348 2.74 5.95 -25.08
C LEU A 348 3.14 5.69 -26.54
N ALA A 349 3.08 6.72 -27.38
CA ALA A 349 3.43 6.60 -28.79
C ALA A 349 4.95 6.49 -29.00
N GLY A 350 5.33 5.82 -30.09
CA GLY A 350 6.63 5.99 -30.69
C GLY A 350 6.62 7.07 -31.79
N GLU A 351 7.68 7.06 -32.59
CA GLU A 351 8.00 8.03 -33.63
C GLU A 351 8.19 7.31 -34.97
N HIS A 352 7.97 8.03 -36.07
CA HIS A 352 8.19 7.54 -37.44
C HIS A 352 9.36 8.29 -38.08
N PHE A 353 10.24 7.58 -38.77
CA PHE A 353 11.48 8.08 -39.35
C PHE A 353 11.56 7.71 -40.84
N PRO A 354 11.32 8.67 -41.75
CA PRO A 354 11.56 8.47 -43.18
C PRO A 354 13.07 8.60 -43.47
N TYR A 355 13.84 7.51 -43.27
CA TYR A 355 15.30 7.59 -43.36
C TYR A 355 15.87 7.37 -44.78
N ASP A 356 15.15 6.64 -45.65
CA ASP A 356 15.58 6.35 -47.03
C ASP A 356 14.35 6.09 -47.93
N GLU A 357 13.53 7.14 -48.10
CA GLU A 357 12.27 7.05 -48.86
C GLU A 357 12.49 6.73 -50.34
N GLN A 358 13.65 7.09 -50.91
CA GLN A 358 13.99 6.79 -52.31
C GLN A 358 14.05 5.29 -52.58
N ASN A 359 14.40 4.50 -51.57
CA ASN A 359 14.44 3.04 -51.63
C ASN A 359 13.30 2.39 -50.85
N GLU A 360 12.22 3.12 -50.58
CA GLU A 360 11.04 2.64 -49.84
C GLU A 360 11.38 2.08 -48.45
N ARG A 361 12.29 2.77 -47.75
CA ARG A 361 12.77 2.36 -46.43
C ARG A 361 12.42 3.40 -45.37
N PHE A 362 11.83 2.92 -44.30
CA PHE A 362 11.50 3.74 -43.14
C PHE A 362 11.73 2.96 -41.85
N ALA A 363 11.79 3.69 -40.74
CA ALA A 363 11.83 3.10 -39.41
C ALA A 363 10.73 3.69 -38.55
N TYR A 364 10.28 2.93 -37.56
CA TYR A 364 9.43 3.46 -36.52
C TYR A 364 9.83 2.89 -35.16
N THR A 365 9.51 3.62 -34.10
CA THR A 365 9.73 3.17 -32.74
C THR A 365 8.42 2.72 -32.09
N ARG A 366 8.54 1.79 -31.14
CA ARG A 366 7.46 1.39 -30.23
C ARG A 366 7.95 1.58 -28.80
N ARG A 367 7.09 2.13 -27.94
CA ARG A 367 7.31 2.10 -26.49
C ARG A 367 6.71 0.82 -25.93
N GLU A 368 7.57 -0.02 -25.37
CA GLU A 368 7.16 -1.28 -24.76
C GLU A 368 7.38 -1.23 -23.24
N PRO A 369 6.54 -1.89 -22.43
CA PRO A 369 6.83 -2.05 -21.01
C PRO A 369 8.12 -2.86 -20.80
N TYR A 370 8.75 -2.68 -19.63
CA TYR A 370 9.86 -3.52 -19.19
C TYR A 370 9.40 -4.94 -18.83
N GLY A 371 8.19 -5.09 -18.32
CA GLY A 371 7.68 -6.34 -17.76
C GLY A 371 7.39 -6.20 -16.28
N VAL A 372 8.10 -6.94 -15.43
CA VAL A 372 7.97 -6.81 -13.97
C VAL A 372 8.92 -5.74 -13.45
N VAL A 373 8.38 -4.76 -12.74
CA VAL A 373 9.15 -3.73 -12.03
C VAL A 373 9.21 -4.07 -10.54
N GLY A 374 10.40 -3.99 -9.96
CA GLY A 374 10.58 -3.97 -8.52
C GLY A 374 10.60 -2.52 -8.02
N ALA A 375 9.84 -2.20 -6.98
CA ALA A 375 9.80 -0.85 -6.45
C ALA A 375 9.93 -0.86 -4.93
N ILE A 376 10.70 0.07 -4.38
CA ILE A 376 10.95 0.19 -2.94
C ILE A 376 10.68 1.63 -2.52
N GLY A 377 9.80 1.81 -1.54
CA GLY A 377 9.37 3.12 -1.05
C GLY A 377 9.96 3.53 0.30
N ALA A 378 9.72 4.80 0.65
CA ALA A 378 10.16 5.41 1.89
C ALA A 378 8.97 5.58 2.87
N TRP A 379 9.27 5.87 4.13
CA TRP A 379 8.29 5.97 5.21
C TRP A 379 7.70 7.37 5.40
N ASN A 380 8.27 8.40 4.79
CA ASN A 380 7.90 9.80 5.08
C ASN A 380 6.67 10.29 4.30
N TYR A 381 6.46 9.77 3.08
CA TYR A 381 5.21 9.90 2.34
C TYR A 381 4.81 8.52 1.78
N PRO A 382 4.35 7.59 2.64
CA PRO A 382 4.12 6.19 2.28
C PRO A 382 3.22 6.01 1.05
N ILE A 383 2.06 6.65 1.03
CA ILE A 383 1.11 6.49 -0.09
C ILE A 383 1.55 7.25 -1.34
N GLN A 384 2.18 8.41 -1.19
CA GLN A 384 2.70 9.19 -2.32
C GLN A 384 3.81 8.44 -3.04
N THR A 385 4.79 7.92 -2.30
CA THR A 385 5.90 7.15 -2.89
C THR A 385 5.41 5.87 -3.57
N ALA A 386 4.36 5.24 -3.03
CA ALA A 386 3.69 4.12 -3.70
C ALA A 386 3.01 4.57 -5.01
N SER A 387 2.24 5.66 -4.96
CA SER A 387 1.48 6.18 -6.12
C SER A 387 2.40 6.63 -7.26
N TRP A 388 3.48 7.35 -6.95
CA TRP A 388 4.46 7.81 -7.94
C TRP A 388 5.16 6.66 -8.66
N LYS A 389 5.25 5.47 -8.04
CA LYS A 389 5.87 4.29 -8.66
C LYS A 389 4.86 3.38 -9.34
N ILE A 390 3.68 3.19 -8.74
CA ILE A 390 2.66 2.26 -9.21
C ILE A 390 1.90 2.85 -10.41
N ALA A 391 1.47 4.11 -10.34
CA ALA A 391 0.69 4.74 -11.40
C ALA A 391 1.39 4.73 -12.77
N PRO A 392 2.65 5.22 -12.93
CA PRO A 392 3.33 5.15 -14.21
C PRO A 392 3.66 3.72 -14.64
N ALA A 393 3.97 2.82 -13.70
CA ALA A 393 4.27 1.41 -14.02
C ALA A 393 3.09 0.75 -14.73
N ILE A 394 1.90 0.82 -14.12
CA ILE A 394 0.71 0.16 -14.66
C ILE A 394 0.18 0.91 -15.89
N ALA A 395 0.28 2.25 -15.95
CA ALA A 395 -0.07 3.02 -17.14
C ALA A 395 0.74 2.57 -18.37
N CYS A 396 2.03 2.29 -18.17
CA CYS A 396 2.94 1.80 -19.22
C CYS A 396 2.76 0.31 -19.57
N GLY A 397 1.90 -0.44 -18.85
CA GLY A 397 1.67 -1.88 -19.09
C GLY A 397 2.62 -2.82 -18.34
N ASN A 398 3.31 -2.33 -17.30
CA ASN A 398 4.12 -3.16 -16.42
C ASN A 398 3.26 -3.75 -15.29
N SER A 399 3.70 -4.90 -14.75
CA SER A 399 3.31 -5.31 -13.40
C SER A 399 4.36 -4.83 -12.40
N ILE A 400 4.00 -4.72 -11.13
CA ILE A 400 4.87 -4.20 -10.09
C ILE A 400 4.83 -5.04 -8.81
N VAL A 401 6.00 -5.25 -8.22
CA VAL A 401 6.17 -5.74 -6.84
C VAL A 401 6.75 -4.59 -6.02
N TYR A 402 5.94 -4.06 -5.11
CA TYR A 402 6.28 -2.91 -4.26
C TYR A 402 6.61 -3.36 -2.84
N LYS A 403 7.72 -2.85 -2.31
CA LYS A 403 8.14 -3.03 -0.91
C LYS A 403 8.11 -1.67 -0.20
N PRO A 404 7.10 -1.37 0.64
CA PRO A 404 7.11 -0.15 1.43
C PRO A 404 8.19 -0.21 2.52
N SER A 405 8.38 0.90 3.24
CA SER A 405 9.18 0.88 4.47
C SER A 405 8.47 0.08 5.56
N PRO A 406 9.19 -0.73 6.38
CA PRO A 406 8.58 -1.41 7.52
C PRO A 406 8.07 -0.46 8.62
N LEU A 407 8.46 0.83 8.58
CA LEU A 407 7.99 1.84 9.53
C LEU A 407 6.59 2.37 9.20
N ALA A 408 6.17 2.32 7.93
CA ALA A 408 4.86 2.78 7.49
C ALA A 408 4.32 1.91 6.32
N PRO A 409 3.89 0.67 6.61
CA PRO A 409 3.53 -0.30 5.58
C PRO A 409 2.06 -0.27 5.12
N ILE A 410 1.15 0.38 5.85
CA ILE A 410 -0.30 0.16 5.77
C ILE A 410 -0.89 0.75 4.49
N SER A 411 -0.59 2.01 4.17
CA SER A 411 -1.29 2.73 3.09
C SER A 411 -1.04 2.16 1.70
N SER A 412 0.08 1.47 1.50
CA SER A 412 0.37 0.75 0.25
C SER A 412 -0.58 -0.43 0.00
N VAL A 413 -1.04 -1.09 1.08
CA VAL A 413 -2.04 -2.17 1.02
C VAL A 413 -3.42 -1.60 0.72
N LEU A 414 -3.77 -0.46 1.33
CA LEU A 414 -5.00 0.27 1.02
C LEU A 414 -5.04 0.68 -0.45
N LEU A 415 -3.94 1.20 -1.00
CA LEU A 415 -3.85 1.53 -2.41
C LEU A 415 -4.05 0.30 -3.31
N ALA A 416 -3.49 -0.86 -2.94
CA ALA A 416 -3.70 -2.10 -3.69
C ALA A 416 -5.17 -2.55 -3.69
N LEU A 417 -5.88 -2.42 -2.56
CA LEU A 417 -7.32 -2.70 -2.46
C LEU A 417 -8.16 -1.74 -3.32
N LEU A 418 -7.81 -0.44 -3.34
CA LEU A 418 -8.48 0.54 -4.20
C LEU A 418 -8.27 0.22 -5.68
N LEU A 419 -7.04 -0.14 -6.08
CA LEU A 419 -6.72 -0.55 -7.45
C LEU A 419 -7.48 -1.81 -7.86
N GLN A 420 -7.57 -2.80 -6.97
CA GLN A 420 -8.37 -4.00 -7.20
C GLN A 420 -9.85 -3.64 -7.37
N CYS A 421 -10.40 -2.77 -6.51
CA CYS A 421 -11.76 -2.27 -6.64
C CYS A 421 -11.97 -1.51 -7.96
N ALA A 422 -10.98 -0.72 -8.40
CA ALA A 422 -10.98 -0.05 -9.69
C ALA A 422 -10.92 -1.01 -10.90
N GLY A 423 -10.77 -2.31 -10.67
CA GLY A 423 -10.76 -3.35 -11.70
C GLY A 423 -9.37 -3.65 -12.26
N LEU A 424 -8.29 -3.29 -11.54
CA LEU A 424 -6.95 -3.75 -11.89
C LEU A 424 -6.89 -5.28 -11.76
N PRO A 425 -6.38 -6.02 -12.77
CA PRO A 425 -6.28 -7.48 -12.68
C PRO A 425 -5.39 -7.94 -11.52
N ASP A 426 -5.79 -9.01 -10.86
CA ASP A 426 -5.03 -9.63 -9.78
C ASP A 426 -3.61 -9.99 -10.24
N GLY A 427 -2.65 -9.66 -9.39
CA GLY A 427 -1.22 -9.93 -9.64
C GLY A 427 -0.51 -8.84 -10.42
N VAL A 428 -1.19 -7.86 -11.02
CA VAL A 428 -0.52 -6.71 -11.65
C VAL A 428 0.21 -5.85 -10.61
N VAL A 429 -0.39 -5.67 -9.42
CA VAL A 429 0.23 -5.02 -8.27
C VAL A 429 0.33 -6.01 -7.13
N ASN A 430 1.52 -6.12 -6.54
CA ASN A 430 1.79 -6.94 -5.36
C ASN A 430 2.59 -6.11 -4.35
N ILE A 431 2.22 -6.17 -3.08
CA ILE A 431 2.85 -5.48 -1.96
C ILE A 431 3.47 -6.52 -1.03
N LEU A 432 4.78 -6.48 -0.82
CA LEU A 432 5.46 -7.34 0.14
C LEU A 432 6.19 -6.52 1.19
N GLN A 433 5.89 -6.80 2.44
CA GLN A 433 6.46 -6.13 3.60
C GLN A 433 7.83 -6.71 3.95
N GLY A 434 8.72 -5.90 4.50
CA GLY A 434 9.94 -6.41 5.12
C GLY A 434 11.12 -5.45 5.13
N GLU A 435 12.20 -5.89 5.75
CA GLU A 435 13.43 -5.12 5.96
C GLU A 435 14.38 -5.20 4.75
N ALA A 436 15.68 -5.03 4.98
CA ALA A 436 16.69 -4.90 3.93
C ALA A 436 16.83 -6.17 3.08
N GLU A 437 16.71 -7.35 3.68
CA GLU A 437 16.84 -8.65 3.00
C GLU A 437 15.74 -8.84 1.96
N THR A 438 14.51 -8.41 2.27
CA THR A 438 13.38 -8.41 1.34
C THR A 438 13.67 -7.52 0.13
N GLY A 439 14.22 -6.32 0.36
CA GLY A 439 14.63 -5.40 -0.71
C GLY A 439 15.77 -5.96 -1.57
N ALA A 440 16.76 -6.59 -0.95
CA ALA A 440 17.87 -7.23 -1.65
C ALA A 440 17.39 -8.38 -2.54
N ALA A 441 16.53 -9.26 -2.02
CA ALA A 441 15.92 -10.36 -2.78
C ALA A 441 15.15 -9.85 -4.02
N LEU A 442 14.42 -8.73 -3.87
CA LEU A 442 13.72 -8.08 -4.98
C LEU A 442 14.72 -7.56 -6.04
N CYS A 443 15.82 -6.93 -5.62
CA CYS A 443 16.81 -6.39 -6.55
C CYS A 443 17.54 -7.47 -7.36
N VAL A 444 17.83 -8.65 -6.77
CA VAL A 444 18.59 -9.71 -7.46
C VAL A 444 17.71 -10.64 -8.30
N SER A 445 16.38 -10.61 -8.12
CA SER A 445 15.45 -11.47 -8.85
C SER A 445 15.64 -11.39 -10.38
N PRO A 446 15.74 -12.52 -11.10
CA PRO A 446 16.01 -12.53 -12.55
C PRO A 446 14.79 -12.14 -13.41
N LEU A 447 13.60 -12.18 -12.84
CA LEU A 447 12.35 -11.82 -13.53
C LEU A 447 12.00 -10.34 -13.40
N ILE A 448 12.63 -9.62 -12.47
CA ILE A 448 12.51 -8.15 -12.38
C ILE A 448 13.41 -7.52 -13.45
N ARG A 449 12.83 -6.63 -14.25
CA ARG A 449 13.52 -5.99 -15.39
C ARG A 449 13.95 -4.55 -15.12
N LYS A 450 13.39 -3.92 -14.09
CA LYS A 450 13.71 -2.56 -13.65
C LYS A 450 13.52 -2.46 -12.14
N VAL A 451 14.33 -1.64 -11.48
CA VAL A 451 14.10 -1.25 -10.08
C VAL A 451 13.89 0.26 -9.94
N SER A 452 12.95 0.68 -9.08
CA SER A 452 12.79 2.07 -8.63
C SER A 452 12.91 2.12 -7.10
N PHE A 453 13.73 3.03 -6.57
CA PHE A 453 13.99 3.16 -5.14
C PHE A 453 13.91 4.61 -4.69
N THR A 454 13.30 4.82 -3.53
CA THR A 454 13.36 6.09 -2.78
C THR A 454 13.89 5.82 -1.38
N GLY A 455 14.91 6.57 -0.94
CA GLY A 455 15.50 6.43 0.40
C GLY A 455 16.88 7.04 0.55
N SER A 456 17.73 6.49 1.42
CA SER A 456 19.07 7.07 1.69
C SER A 456 20.09 6.75 0.58
N VAL A 457 21.16 7.54 0.53
CA VAL A 457 22.24 7.38 -0.46
C VAL A 457 22.94 6.04 -0.32
N GLU A 458 23.24 5.61 0.89
CA GLU A 458 23.93 4.35 1.17
C GLU A 458 23.12 3.16 0.68
N THR A 459 21.80 3.16 0.95
CA THR A 459 20.90 2.11 0.47
C THR A 459 20.73 2.18 -1.05
N GLY A 460 20.67 3.37 -1.63
CA GLY A 460 20.62 3.55 -3.09
C GLY A 460 21.84 2.96 -3.80
N LYS A 461 23.05 3.18 -3.26
CA LYS A 461 24.30 2.55 -3.74
C LYS A 461 24.25 1.03 -3.65
N ALA A 462 23.76 0.49 -2.53
CA ALA A 462 23.61 -0.95 -2.35
C ALA A 462 22.61 -1.57 -3.35
N ILE A 463 21.49 -0.90 -3.60
CA ILE A 463 20.47 -1.32 -4.58
C ILE A 463 21.04 -1.30 -6.00
N ALA A 464 21.72 -0.22 -6.39
CA ALA A 464 22.35 -0.14 -7.71
C ALA A 464 23.36 -1.28 -7.94
N LYS A 465 24.18 -1.59 -6.93
CA LYS A 465 25.12 -2.71 -6.96
C LYS A 465 24.41 -4.06 -7.10
N ALA A 466 23.35 -4.30 -6.32
CA ALA A 466 22.56 -5.53 -6.40
C ALA A 466 21.83 -5.68 -7.74
N CYS A 467 21.35 -4.58 -8.31
CA CYS A 467 20.69 -4.55 -9.62
C CYS A 467 21.63 -4.85 -10.79
N ALA A 468 22.94 -4.76 -10.58
CA ALA A 468 24.00 -5.04 -11.55
C ALA A 468 24.73 -6.37 -11.29
N SER A 469 24.44 -7.08 -10.17
CA SER A 469 25.22 -8.25 -9.76
C SER A 469 24.93 -9.50 -10.60
N GLU A 470 23.64 -9.81 -10.79
CA GLU A 470 23.19 -11.01 -11.53
C GLU A 470 22.60 -10.67 -12.91
N ASN A 471 22.17 -9.42 -13.09
CA ASN A 471 21.56 -8.90 -14.33
C ASN A 471 21.95 -7.43 -14.47
N ILE A 472 21.79 -6.83 -15.65
CA ILE A 472 21.95 -5.38 -15.83
C ILE A 472 20.55 -4.75 -15.88
N LYS A 473 20.05 -4.32 -14.72
CA LYS A 473 18.71 -3.72 -14.61
C LYS A 473 18.81 -2.19 -14.58
N PRO A 474 18.04 -1.46 -15.39
CA PRO A 474 17.87 -0.02 -15.19
C PRO A 474 17.32 0.27 -13.80
N VAL A 475 17.89 1.29 -13.15
CA VAL A 475 17.49 1.73 -11.81
C VAL A 475 17.04 3.18 -11.87
N THR A 476 16.00 3.53 -11.11
CA THR A 476 15.66 4.92 -10.80
C THR A 476 15.90 5.13 -9.31
N LEU A 477 16.69 6.15 -8.95
CA LEU A 477 17.10 6.43 -7.58
C LEU A 477 16.66 7.84 -7.21
N GLU A 478 15.76 7.96 -6.24
CA GLU A 478 15.35 9.21 -5.60
C GLU A 478 15.91 9.24 -4.18
N LEU A 479 17.00 9.98 -3.97
CA LEU A 479 17.78 9.94 -2.74
C LEU A 479 17.70 11.27 -1.98
N GLY A 480 18.21 11.28 -0.75
CA GLY A 480 18.20 12.46 0.13
C GLY A 480 18.92 13.69 -0.44
N GLY A 481 18.85 14.79 0.31
CA GLY A 481 19.38 16.08 -0.11
C GLY A 481 19.96 16.93 1.02
N LYS A 482 20.73 17.94 0.62
CA LYS A 482 21.13 19.07 1.49
C LYS A 482 20.84 20.40 0.79
N SER A 483 19.58 20.55 0.40
CA SER A 483 19.08 21.67 -0.39
C SER A 483 19.29 23.01 0.33
N ALA A 484 19.42 24.07 -0.46
CA ALA A 484 19.58 25.43 0.02
C ALA A 484 18.46 26.35 -0.51
N CYS A 485 18.05 27.31 0.31
CA CYS A 485 17.12 28.35 -0.06
C CYS A 485 17.80 29.71 0.12
N ILE A 486 17.86 30.51 -0.94
CA ILE A 486 18.54 31.81 -0.96
C ILE A 486 17.51 32.92 -0.82
N VAL A 487 17.64 33.73 0.22
CA VAL A 487 16.84 34.94 0.46
C VAL A 487 17.69 36.15 0.11
N LEU A 488 17.45 36.73 -1.06
CA LEU A 488 18.19 37.89 -1.57
C LEU A 488 17.74 39.20 -0.91
N GLU A 489 18.56 40.24 -1.03
CA GLU A 489 18.37 41.55 -0.39
C GLU A 489 17.02 42.24 -0.70
N ASP A 490 16.42 41.90 -1.84
CA ASP A 490 15.15 42.45 -2.34
C ASP A 490 13.96 41.50 -2.16
N ALA A 491 14.15 40.38 -1.44
CA ALA A 491 13.11 39.42 -1.16
C ALA A 491 11.94 40.06 -0.42
N ILE A 492 10.72 39.61 -0.73
CA ILE A 492 9.55 39.98 0.06
C ILE A 492 9.64 39.18 1.36
N MET A 493 9.95 39.87 2.47
CA MET A 493 10.21 39.27 3.79
C MET A 493 9.17 38.22 4.18
N GLU A 494 7.89 38.57 4.08
CA GLU A 494 6.77 37.69 4.41
C GLU A 494 6.76 36.39 3.61
N VAL A 495 7.01 36.48 2.31
CA VAL A 495 7.04 35.34 1.39
C VAL A 495 8.27 34.47 1.66
N ALA A 496 9.42 35.08 1.90
CA ALA A 496 10.66 34.38 2.22
C ALA A 496 10.58 33.61 3.54
N VAL A 497 10.02 34.21 4.59
CA VAL A 497 9.83 33.54 5.88
C VAL A 497 8.86 32.36 5.74
N HIS A 498 7.72 32.55 5.05
CA HIS A 498 6.78 31.45 4.82
C HIS A 498 7.43 30.32 4.03
N GLY A 499 8.14 30.66 2.94
CA GLY A 499 8.90 29.70 2.15
C GLY A 499 9.93 28.92 2.97
N ALA A 500 10.68 29.59 3.85
CA ALA A 500 11.63 28.93 4.74
C ALA A 500 10.95 27.95 5.72
N MET A 501 9.80 28.31 6.28
CA MET A 501 9.02 27.42 7.14
C MET A 501 8.51 26.19 6.37
N LEU A 502 7.95 26.37 5.18
CA LEU A 502 7.52 25.26 4.31
C LEU A 502 8.68 24.34 3.94
N ALA A 503 9.86 24.91 3.70
CA ALA A 503 11.08 24.21 3.35
C ALA A 503 11.73 23.43 4.51
N ASN A 504 11.21 23.52 5.73
CA ASN A 504 11.84 22.93 6.92
C ASN A 504 10.89 22.17 7.86
N PHE A 505 9.62 22.57 7.96
CA PHE A 505 8.75 22.09 9.04
C PHE A 505 7.55 21.24 8.60
N LEU A 506 7.23 21.19 7.29
CA LEU A 506 6.25 20.23 6.76
C LEU A 506 6.65 18.79 7.12
N SER A 507 5.67 17.95 7.48
CA SER A 507 5.85 16.55 7.84
C SER A 507 6.99 16.34 8.86
N GLN A 508 7.05 17.21 9.88
CA GLN A 508 8.09 17.24 10.91
C GLN A 508 9.51 17.35 10.32
N GLY A 509 9.67 18.04 9.20
CA GLY A 509 10.95 18.19 8.49
C GLY A 509 11.48 16.93 7.82
N GLN A 510 10.68 15.87 7.75
CA GLN A 510 11.03 14.57 7.17
C GLN A 510 10.75 14.56 5.65
N VAL A 511 11.28 15.54 4.92
CA VAL A 511 11.04 15.72 3.48
C VAL A 511 12.37 15.81 2.75
N CYS A 512 12.55 15.02 1.68
CA CYS A 512 13.81 14.97 0.94
C CYS A 512 14.19 16.31 0.29
N SER A 513 13.21 17.07 -0.19
CA SER A 513 13.43 18.37 -0.85
C SER A 513 13.71 19.52 0.11
N ASN A 514 13.58 19.34 1.43
CA ASN A 514 13.71 20.42 2.41
C ASN A 514 15.04 21.18 2.28
N ALA A 515 14.95 22.52 2.22
CA ALA A 515 16.12 23.38 2.28
C ALA A 515 16.51 23.64 3.73
N SER A 516 17.23 22.68 4.31
CA SER A 516 17.78 22.85 5.66
C SER A 516 18.79 23.99 5.76
N LYS A 517 19.43 24.41 4.65
CA LYS A 517 20.27 25.62 4.60
C LYS A 517 19.44 26.81 4.10
N ILE A 518 19.05 27.72 4.99
CA ILE A 518 18.44 29.00 4.64
C ILE A 518 19.55 30.05 4.60
N LEU A 519 19.95 30.41 3.38
CA LEU A 519 20.97 31.41 3.11
C LEU A 519 20.29 32.79 3.06
N VAL A 520 20.64 33.69 3.98
CA VAL A 520 19.98 35.01 4.09
C VAL A 520 20.98 36.12 3.85
N HIS A 521 20.65 37.06 2.96
CA HIS A 521 21.48 38.22 2.74
C HIS A 521 21.61 39.04 4.03
N LYS A 522 22.83 39.48 4.39
CA LYS A 522 23.09 40.15 5.67
C LYS A 522 22.18 41.35 5.96
N SER A 523 21.75 42.09 4.94
CA SER A 523 20.83 43.23 5.11
C SER A 523 19.45 42.85 5.66
N LEU A 524 19.02 41.58 5.52
CA LEU A 524 17.74 41.07 5.99
C LEU A 524 17.86 40.16 7.22
N LEU A 525 19.08 39.82 7.64
CA LEU A 525 19.34 38.74 8.60
C LEU A 525 18.60 38.92 9.93
N ASP A 526 18.72 40.09 10.55
CA ASP A 526 18.15 40.34 11.88
C ASP A 526 16.62 40.31 11.86
N GLU A 527 16.01 40.97 10.88
CA GLU A 527 14.56 41.02 10.71
C GLU A 527 14.00 39.64 10.36
N PHE A 528 14.61 38.95 9.39
CA PHE A 528 14.21 37.59 8.99
C PHE A 528 14.29 36.63 10.17
N THR A 529 15.41 36.63 10.89
CA THR A 529 15.64 35.74 12.05
C THR A 529 14.60 35.98 13.13
N LYS A 530 14.30 37.24 13.45
CA LYS A 530 13.28 37.59 14.44
C LYS A 530 11.90 37.05 14.05
N ILE A 531 11.47 37.27 12.81
CA ILE A 531 10.13 36.87 12.35
C ILE A 531 10.01 35.34 12.26
N VAL A 532 11.03 34.65 11.73
CA VAL A 532 10.95 33.18 11.58
C VAL A 532 10.99 32.47 12.93
N VAL A 533 11.74 32.98 13.92
CA VAL A 533 11.74 32.45 15.28
C VAL A 533 10.36 32.61 15.92
N ASP A 534 9.79 33.82 15.90
CA ASP A 534 8.45 34.10 16.45
C ASP A 534 7.37 33.18 15.83
N ARG A 535 7.38 32.99 14.51
CA ARG A 535 6.42 32.10 13.84
C ARG A 535 6.60 30.63 14.20
N THR A 536 7.86 30.21 14.37
CA THR A 536 8.19 28.83 14.72
C THR A 536 7.73 28.50 16.13
N GLU A 537 7.90 29.42 17.08
CA GLU A 537 7.41 29.29 18.45
C GLU A 537 5.87 29.24 18.55
N ASN A 538 5.18 29.82 17.57
CA ASN A 538 3.72 29.77 17.47
C ASN A 538 3.16 28.51 16.78
N LEU A 539 4.02 27.57 16.33
CA LEU A 539 3.56 26.30 15.76
C LEU A 539 2.92 25.40 16.82
N ARG A 540 1.76 24.83 16.50
CA ARG A 540 1.02 23.93 17.39
C ARG A 540 1.51 22.50 17.22
N ILE A 541 2.27 22.03 18.19
CA ILE A 541 2.70 20.63 18.29
C ILE A 541 1.62 19.85 19.05
N GLY A 542 1.19 18.71 18.53
CA GLY A 542 0.12 17.96 19.19
C GLY A 542 -0.34 16.73 18.45
N ASP A 543 -1.52 16.24 18.85
CA ASP A 543 -2.17 15.09 18.23
C ASP A 543 -2.32 15.32 16.70
N PRO A 544 -1.68 14.52 15.85
CA PRO A 544 -1.75 14.71 14.40
C PRO A 544 -3.15 14.47 13.82
N LEU A 545 -4.06 13.79 14.52
CA LEU A 545 -5.46 13.63 14.11
C LEU A 545 -6.30 14.90 14.40
N ASN A 546 -5.77 15.86 15.14
CA ASN A 546 -6.43 17.15 15.38
C ASN A 546 -6.15 18.12 14.23
N ASN A 547 -7.20 18.63 13.59
CA ASN A 547 -7.09 19.59 12.48
C ASN A 547 -6.38 20.91 12.83
N LYS A 548 -6.16 21.21 14.12
CA LYS A 548 -5.44 22.42 14.58
C LYS A 548 -3.94 22.20 14.75
N THR A 549 -3.46 20.98 14.62
CA THR A 549 -2.04 20.62 14.77
C THR A 549 -1.26 21.03 13.53
N HIS A 550 -0.13 21.69 13.72
CA HIS A 550 0.82 22.04 12.65
C HIS A 550 2.00 21.07 12.59
N VAL A 551 2.39 20.47 13.73
CA VAL A 551 3.53 19.56 13.83
C VAL A 551 3.09 18.31 14.61
N GLY A 552 3.16 17.15 13.96
CA GLY A 552 2.83 15.86 14.52
C GLY A 552 4.03 15.12 15.12
N ALA A 553 3.99 13.79 15.08
CA ALA A 553 5.05 12.94 15.61
C ALA A 553 6.06 12.55 14.53
N CYS A 554 7.35 12.47 14.90
CA CYS A 554 8.39 11.84 14.09
C CYS A 554 8.07 10.35 13.89
N ILE A 555 8.53 9.76 12.78
CA ILE A 555 8.15 8.38 12.40
C ILE A 555 8.51 7.32 13.45
N SER A 556 9.60 7.50 14.19
CA SER A 556 10.08 6.53 15.18
C SER A 556 10.88 7.21 16.27
N LEU A 557 11.00 6.53 17.42
CA LEU A 557 11.83 6.98 18.53
C LEU A 557 13.30 7.08 18.13
N GLU A 558 13.80 6.10 17.37
CA GLU A 558 15.19 6.05 16.89
C GLU A 558 15.48 7.23 15.94
N HIS A 559 14.54 7.55 15.04
CA HIS A 559 14.70 8.69 14.14
C HIS A 559 14.67 10.01 14.89
N LEU A 560 13.78 10.16 15.86
CA LEU A 560 13.76 11.33 16.75
C LEU A 560 15.09 11.49 17.49
N GLN A 561 15.64 10.41 18.07
CA GLN A 561 16.95 10.43 18.75
C GLN A 561 18.08 10.81 17.80
N LYS A 562 18.04 10.33 16.55
CA LYS A 562 19.01 10.71 15.51
C LYS A 562 18.95 12.22 15.26
N VAL A 563 17.76 12.79 15.08
CA VAL A 563 17.60 14.24 14.88
C VAL A 563 18.12 15.03 16.09
N GLN A 564 17.76 14.61 17.31
CA GLN A 564 18.23 15.23 18.54
C GLN A 564 19.76 15.21 18.65
N SER A 565 20.41 14.12 18.23
CA SER A 565 21.89 14.03 18.21
C SER A 565 22.56 15.03 17.26
N PHE A 566 21.91 15.43 16.16
CA PHE A 566 22.41 16.47 15.28
C PHE A 566 22.31 17.85 15.92
N ILE A 567 21.21 18.13 16.62
CA ILE A 567 21.00 19.40 17.33
C ILE A 567 22.03 19.54 18.45
N ASP A 568 22.15 18.52 19.30
CA ASP A 568 23.12 18.49 20.41
C ASP A 568 24.56 18.59 19.89
N GLY A 569 24.86 17.92 18.77
CA GLY A 569 26.15 17.97 18.11
C GLY A 569 26.48 19.37 17.59
N ALA A 570 25.54 20.02 16.91
CA ALA A 570 25.73 21.37 16.39
C ALA A 570 26.02 22.39 17.49
N VAL A 571 25.27 22.33 18.60
CA VAL A 571 25.51 23.21 19.76
C VAL A 571 26.90 22.98 20.35
N LYS A 572 27.35 21.72 20.45
CA LYS A 572 28.74 21.40 20.88
C LYS A 572 29.80 21.89 19.91
N GLU A 573 29.51 21.91 18.61
CA GLU A 573 30.38 22.45 17.56
C GLU A 573 30.39 23.99 17.52
N GLY A 574 29.56 24.65 18.33
CA GLY A 574 29.50 26.10 18.50
C GLY A 574 28.37 26.79 17.74
N ALA A 575 27.40 26.04 17.20
CA ALA A 575 26.17 26.64 16.69
C ALA A 575 25.34 27.23 17.84
N LYS A 576 24.60 28.29 17.55
CA LYS A 576 23.69 28.90 18.51
C LYS A 576 22.27 28.38 18.29
N LEU A 577 21.67 27.82 19.34
CA LEU A 577 20.26 27.45 19.36
C LEU A 577 19.39 28.69 19.58
N LEU A 578 18.52 28.99 18.62
CA LEU A 578 17.60 30.13 18.71
C LEU A 578 16.27 29.74 19.35
N THR A 579 15.72 28.58 19.01
CA THR A 579 14.49 28.03 19.59
C THR A 579 14.35 26.54 19.30
N GLY A 580 13.55 25.84 20.12
CA GLY A 580 13.14 24.44 19.98
C GLY A 580 14.25 23.38 20.03
N GLY A 581 13.96 22.20 19.46
CA GLY A 581 14.87 21.05 19.47
C GLY A 581 14.73 20.12 20.67
N GLU A 582 13.78 20.38 21.56
CA GLU A 582 13.45 19.53 22.69
C GLU A 582 12.32 18.54 22.41
N ARG A 583 12.33 17.45 23.18
CA ARG A 583 11.21 16.49 23.20
C ARG A 583 9.99 17.11 23.87
N ILE A 584 8.82 16.89 23.28
CA ILE A 584 7.56 17.40 23.80
C ILE A 584 6.71 16.23 24.30
N ASN A 585 6.13 16.37 25.49
CA ASN A 585 5.13 15.43 25.99
C ASN A 585 3.74 16.00 25.71
N ILE A 586 2.93 15.26 24.97
CA ILE A 586 1.53 15.63 24.69
C ILE A 586 0.62 14.89 25.67
N GLN A 587 -0.22 15.63 26.38
CA GLN A 587 -1.13 15.06 27.38
C GLN A 587 -2.06 14.02 26.74
N GLY A 588 -2.10 12.81 27.32
CA GLY A 588 -2.85 11.65 26.81
C GLY A 588 -2.18 10.91 25.66
N LEU A 589 -0.97 11.32 25.25
CA LEU A 589 -0.16 10.76 24.17
C LEU A 589 1.32 10.68 24.56
N GLU A 590 1.61 10.42 25.84
CA GLU A 590 2.94 10.49 26.43
C GLU A 590 3.95 9.49 25.81
N GLY A 591 3.46 8.43 25.16
CA GLY A 591 4.30 7.47 24.42
C GLY A 591 4.68 7.91 23.00
N GLY A 592 4.14 9.03 22.49
CA GLY A 592 4.39 9.49 21.12
C GLY A 592 5.74 10.17 20.91
N PHE A 593 6.15 10.30 19.64
CA PHE A 593 7.49 10.73 19.26
C PHE A 593 7.52 12.21 18.82
N TYR A 594 7.30 13.14 19.74
CA TYR A 594 7.22 14.57 19.42
C TYR A 594 8.53 15.32 19.69
N LEU A 595 8.94 16.14 18.71
CA LEU A 595 10.11 17.01 18.78
C LEU A 595 9.71 18.42 18.34
N SER A 596 10.08 19.45 19.09
CA SER A 596 9.80 20.83 18.69
C SER A 596 10.66 21.27 17.50
N PRO A 597 10.12 22.06 16.56
CA PRO A 597 10.90 22.63 15.46
C PRO A 597 12.07 23.47 15.97
N CYS A 598 13.25 23.23 15.41
CA CYS A 598 14.52 23.80 15.87
C CYS A 598 15.07 24.79 14.84
N ILE A 599 15.61 25.91 15.31
CA ILE A 599 16.36 26.87 14.50
C ILE A 599 17.76 27.04 15.09
N LEU A 600 18.77 26.82 14.25
CA LEU A 600 20.18 27.01 14.57
C LEU A 600 20.78 28.14 13.70
N THR A 601 21.67 28.93 14.30
CA THR A 601 22.50 29.93 13.61
C THR A 601 23.97 29.74 13.99
N ASP A 602 24.84 30.64 13.52
CA ASP A 602 26.30 30.56 13.68
C ASP A 602 26.90 29.28 13.06
N ILE A 603 26.31 28.85 11.94
CA ILE A 603 26.67 27.62 11.25
C ILE A 603 27.92 27.83 10.40
N ARG A 604 28.93 26.97 10.61
CA ARG A 604 30.17 26.98 9.83
C ARG A 604 30.23 25.80 8.86
N PRO A 605 30.93 25.93 7.71
CA PRO A 605 31.03 24.84 6.72
C PRO A 605 31.69 23.55 7.23
N ASP A 606 32.48 23.61 8.30
CA ASP A 606 33.11 22.42 8.92
C ASP A 606 32.13 21.59 9.76
N MET A 607 31.01 22.18 10.21
CA MET A 607 30.04 21.52 11.08
C MET A 607 29.33 20.36 10.40
N ARG A 608 29.01 19.32 11.18
CA ARG A 608 28.32 18.14 10.69
C ARG A 608 26.95 18.48 10.08
N VAL A 609 26.19 19.32 10.77
CA VAL A 609 24.85 19.78 10.33
C VAL A 609 24.88 20.56 9.02
N TYR A 610 26.00 21.17 8.63
CA TYR A 610 26.11 21.88 7.35
C TYR A 610 26.18 20.89 6.17
N LYS A 611 26.81 19.72 6.36
CA LYS A 611 27.11 18.74 5.31
C LYS A 611 26.07 17.63 5.20
N GLU A 612 25.61 17.11 6.34
CA GLU A 612 24.76 15.92 6.40
C GLU A 612 23.26 16.27 6.39
N GLU A 613 22.47 15.35 5.83
CA GLU A 613 21.01 15.38 5.89
C GLU A 613 20.53 14.99 7.30
N ILE A 614 19.83 15.92 7.97
CA ILE A 614 19.28 15.71 9.32
C ILE A 614 17.96 14.95 9.25
N PHE A 615 17.12 15.30 8.26
CA PHE A 615 15.80 14.73 8.00
C PHE A 615 14.82 14.86 9.18
N GLY A 616 14.83 16.01 9.84
CA GLY A 616 13.93 16.40 10.93
C GLY A 616 13.66 17.91 10.89
N PRO A 617 12.88 18.46 11.84
CA PRO A 617 12.41 19.83 11.76
C PRO A 617 13.50 20.80 12.26
N VAL A 618 14.62 20.89 11.53
CA VAL A 618 15.80 21.68 11.90
C VAL A 618 16.20 22.61 10.76
N MET A 619 16.05 23.92 10.98
CA MET A 619 16.42 24.98 10.07
C MET A 619 17.80 25.57 10.43
N LEU A 620 18.66 25.74 9.44
CA LEU A 620 19.96 26.39 9.58
C LEU A 620 19.90 27.78 8.92
N ILE A 621 20.06 28.85 9.69
CA ILE A 621 20.18 30.21 9.15
C ILE A 621 21.66 30.52 8.94
N ILE A 622 22.04 30.87 7.72
CA ILE A 622 23.43 31.14 7.35
C ILE A 622 23.51 32.46 6.56
N PRO A 623 24.22 33.48 7.07
CA PRO A 623 24.32 34.76 6.38
C PRO A 623 25.26 34.68 5.17
N PHE A 624 25.01 35.52 4.16
CA PHE A 624 25.94 35.77 3.05
C PHE A 624 26.00 37.26 2.68
N ASP A 625 27.10 37.68 2.04
CA ASP A 625 27.38 39.07 1.66
C ASP A 625 26.99 39.41 0.22
N ASN A 626 27.15 38.48 -0.73
CA ASN A 626 26.90 38.74 -2.14
C ASN A 626 26.41 37.52 -2.92
N ASP A 627 25.92 37.75 -4.14
CA ASP A 627 25.30 36.74 -4.98
C ASP A 627 26.23 35.56 -5.32
N GLU A 628 27.54 35.80 -5.52
CA GLU A 628 28.52 34.76 -5.84
C GLU A 628 28.76 33.83 -4.66
N GLU A 629 28.88 34.40 -3.46
CA GLU A 629 28.99 33.65 -2.21
C GLU A 629 27.75 32.79 -1.95
N ALA A 630 26.55 33.36 -2.08
CA ALA A 630 25.29 32.63 -1.89
C ALA A 630 25.21 31.41 -2.81
N LEU A 631 25.55 31.59 -4.09
CA LEU A 631 25.55 30.52 -5.07
C LEU A 631 26.61 29.45 -4.76
N LYS A 632 27.79 29.85 -4.31
CA LYS A 632 28.85 28.93 -3.87
C LYS A 632 28.37 28.08 -2.70
N MET A 633 27.80 28.69 -1.66
CA MET A 633 27.29 28.00 -0.47
C MET A 633 26.11 27.09 -0.77
N ALA A 634 25.23 27.50 -1.69
CA ALA A 634 24.10 26.68 -2.12
C ALA A 634 24.57 25.40 -2.82
N ASN A 635 25.58 25.51 -3.68
CA ASN A 635 26.18 24.39 -4.41
C ASN A 635 27.25 23.62 -3.61
N ASP A 636 27.60 24.07 -2.40
CA ASP A 636 28.58 23.43 -1.52
C ASP A 636 27.96 22.21 -0.83
N THR A 637 27.77 21.15 -1.62
CA THR A 637 27.21 19.87 -1.22
C THR A 637 27.44 18.81 -2.32
N GLU A 638 27.49 17.53 -1.95
CA GLU A 638 27.53 16.41 -2.91
C GLU A 638 26.14 16.04 -3.47
N PHE A 639 25.09 16.57 -2.83
CA PHE A 639 23.69 16.35 -3.20
C PHE A 639 23.26 17.27 -4.36
N GLY A 640 22.02 17.10 -4.82
CA GLY A 640 21.47 17.90 -5.91
C GLY A 640 19.96 17.71 -6.11
N LEU A 641 19.19 17.62 -5.02
CA LEU A 641 17.75 17.34 -5.12
C LEU A 641 16.93 18.60 -5.41
N ALA A 642 16.98 19.60 -4.52
CA ALA A 642 16.17 20.79 -4.63
C ALA A 642 16.93 22.08 -4.28
N GLY A 643 16.32 23.23 -4.57
CA GLY A 643 16.80 24.55 -4.20
C GLY A 643 15.71 25.62 -4.26
N GLY A 644 15.86 26.70 -3.50
CA GLY A 644 14.89 27.78 -3.40
C GLY A 644 15.53 29.16 -3.60
N ILE A 645 14.81 30.10 -4.20
CA ILE A 645 15.27 31.47 -4.45
C ILE A 645 14.12 32.43 -4.16
N PHE A 646 14.34 33.39 -3.26
CA PHE A 646 13.40 34.46 -2.94
C PHE A 646 13.99 35.81 -3.34
N THR A 647 13.35 36.49 -4.29
CA THR A 647 13.78 37.78 -4.88
C THR A 647 12.67 38.38 -5.73
N ARG A 648 12.68 39.70 -5.91
CA ARG A 648 11.80 40.41 -6.87
C ARG A 648 12.48 40.63 -8.21
N ASP A 649 13.81 40.55 -8.27
CA ASP A 649 14.60 40.64 -9.48
C ASP A 649 14.51 39.34 -10.29
N LEU A 650 13.70 39.37 -11.34
CA LEU A 650 13.51 38.25 -12.28
C LEU A 650 14.82 37.79 -12.94
N ARG A 651 15.75 38.72 -13.21
CA ARG A 651 17.06 38.38 -13.80
C ARG A 651 17.89 37.59 -12.79
N LYS A 652 17.95 38.04 -11.53
CA LYS A 652 18.62 37.27 -10.46
C LYS A 652 17.96 35.90 -10.30
N ALA A 653 16.63 35.84 -10.22
CA ALA A 653 15.88 34.60 -10.08
C ALA A 653 16.28 33.54 -11.12
N HIS A 654 16.25 33.89 -12.41
CA HIS A 654 16.64 32.97 -13.48
C HIS A 654 18.15 32.67 -13.50
N LEU A 655 19.00 33.63 -13.16
CA LEU A 655 20.46 33.42 -13.09
C LEU A 655 20.81 32.39 -12.01
N PHE A 656 20.28 32.56 -10.80
CA PHE A 656 20.47 31.60 -9.71
C PHE A 656 19.89 30.23 -10.11
N ALA A 657 18.67 30.20 -10.65
CA ALA A 657 18.04 28.95 -11.07
C ALA A 657 18.87 28.17 -12.11
N SER A 658 19.47 28.86 -13.07
CA SER A 658 20.33 28.21 -14.08
C SER A 658 21.67 27.69 -13.53
N LYS A 659 22.13 28.23 -12.39
CA LYS A 659 23.47 27.95 -11.85
C LYS A 659 23.43 27.03 -10.62
N MET A 660 22.28 26.89 -9.97
CA MET A 660 22.09 25.92 -8.89
C MET A 660 22.09 24.50 -9.46
N LYS A 661 22.86 23.61 -8.84
CA LYS A 661 23.04 22.22 -9.29
C LYS A 661 22.03 21.29 -8.60
N ALA A 662 20.76 21.47 -8.91
CA ALA A 662 19.69 20.63 -8.37
C ALA A 662 18.64 20.31 -9.44
N GLY A 663 17.89 19.23 -9.25
CA GLY A 663 16.85 18.82 -10.20
C GLY A 663 15.52 19.57 -10.05
N ASN A 664 15.27 20.21 -8.90
CA ASN A 664 14.07 21.00 -8.64
C ASN A 664 14.46 22.38 -8.12
N ILE A 665 14.04 23.47 -8.78
CA ILE A 665 14.30 24.84 -8.33
C ILE A 665 12.97 25.58 -8.14
N TYR A 666 12.76 26.10 -6.95
CA TYR A 666 11.59 26.91 -6.60
C TYR A 666 11.96 28.39 -6.53
N ILE A 667 11.18 29.24 -7.19
CA ILE A 667 11.36 30.71 -7.16
C ILE A 667 10.13 31.30 -6.49
N ASN A 668 10.33 32.04 -5.39
CA ASN A 668 9.28 32.64 -4.57
C ASN A 668 8.19 31.65 -4.08
N SER A 669 8.57 30.38 -3.97
CA SER A 669 7.78 29.30 -3.39
C SER A 669 8.72 28.19 -2.89
N TYR A 670 8.18 27.13 -2.28
CA TYR A 670 8.96 25.95 -1.91
C TYR A 670 8.08 24.72 -1.68
N ASN A 671 8.61 23.52 -1.99
CA ASN A 671 7.94 22.21 -1.80
C ASN A 671 6.65 22.01 -2.63
N ASP A 672 6.43 22.81 -3.67
CA ASP A 672 5.37 22.52 -4.65
C ASP A 672 5.67 21.21 -5.38
N VAL A 673 4.66 20.35 -5.48
CA VAL A 673 4.75 19.11 -6.25
C VAL A 673 3.51 18.99 -7.10
N HIS A 674 3.71 18.85 -8.41
CA HIS A 674 2.64 18.65 -9.37
C HIS A 674 2.94 17.42 -10.25
N PRO A 675 1.98 16.50 -10.48
CA PRO A 675 2.20 15.33 -11.33
C PRO A 675 2.68 15.59 -12.75
N HIS A 676 2.50 16.81 -13.28
CA HIS A 676 2.94 17.19 -14.62
C HIS A 676 4.42 17.57 -14.70
N VAL A 677 5.05 17.91 -13.56
CA VAL A 677 6.42 18.38 -13.51
C VAL A 677 7.31 17.23 -13.03
N PRO A 678 8.35 16.84 -13.79
CA PRO A 678 9.29 15.82 -13.34
C PRO A 678 9.95 16.20 -12.03
N PHE A 679 10.03 15.23 -11.11
CA PHE A 679 10.72 15.38 -9.84
C PHE A 679 11.91 14.42 -9.82
N GLY A 680 13.09 14.93 -9.44
CA GLY A 680 14.21 14.07 -9.07
C GLY A 680 15.54 14.74 -8.88
N GLY A 681 16.55 13.97 -8.48
CA GLY A 681 17.86 14.46 -8.09
C GLY A 681 18.90 14.56 -9.20
N PHE A 682 19.96 15.32 -8.91
CA PHE A 682 21.27 15.32 -9.57
C PHE A 682 22.31 14.74 -8.60
N ASN A 683 23.51 14.38 -9.09
CA ASN A 683 24.65 13.95 -8.28
C ASN A 683 24.30 12.79 -7.31
N GLN A 684 24.68 12.88 -6.02
CA GLN A 684 24.38 11.86 -5.03
C GLN A 684 22.89 11.79 -4.66
N SER A 685 22.06 12.76 -5.07
CA SER A 685 20.60 12.69 -4.88
C SER A 685 19.90 11.74 -5.88
N GLY A 686 20.66 11.11 -6.77
CA GLY A 686 20.19 10.03 -7.62
C GLY A 686 19.98 10.43 -9.09
N TYR A 687 19.24 9.58 -9.82
CA TYR A 687 19.02 9.71 -11.25
C TYR A 687 17.73 9.00 -11.71
N GLY A 688 17.23 9.42 -12.87
CA GLY A 688 15.85 9.16 -13.28
C GLY A 688 14.91 10.23 -12.70
N ARG A 689 13.62 10.13 -13.02
CA ARG A 689 12.60 11.10 -12.59
C ARG A 689 11.31 10.36 -12.26
N GLU A 690 10.68 10.78 -11.18
CA GLU A 690 9.28 10.53 -10.90
C GLU A 690 8.44 11.67 -11.52
N ASN A 691 7.13 11.46 -11.67
CA ASN A 691 6.20 12.42 -12.27
C ASN A 691 6.56 12.87 -13.70
N GLY A 692 5.64 13.64 -14.31
CA GLY A 692 5.78 14.18 -15.65
C GLY A 692 5.92 13.12 -16.73
N GLU A 693 6.19 13.55 -17.96
CA GLU A 693 6.44 12.64 -19.07
C GLU A 693 7.76 11.87 -18.89
N ALA A 694 8.73 12.46 -18.17
CA ALA A 694 10.02 11.83 -17.89
C ALA A 694 9.88 10.49 -17.14
N ALA A 695 8.87 10.32 -16.28
CA ALA A 695 8.58 9.04 -15.64
C ALA A 695 8.23 7.95 -16.66
N ILE A 696 7.51 8.28 -17.74
CA ILE A 696 7.15 7.31 -18.79
C ILE A 696 8.40 6.71 -19.44
N TRP A 697 9.44 7.52 -19.61
CA TRP A 697 10.71 7.04 -20.18
C TRP A 697 11.43 6.10 -19.22
N ASN A 698 11.23 6.27 -17.91
CA ASN A 698 11.76 5.34 -16.92
C ASN A 698 11.00 4.02 -16.87
N TYR A 699 9.73 3.97 -17.29
CA TYR A 699 8.86 2.79 -17.23
C TYR A 699 8.60 2.11 -18.59
N THR A 700 9.22 2.60 -19.67
CA THR A 700 9.16 2.01 -21.00
C THR A 700 10.56 1.83 -21.61
N GLN A 701 10.65 1.01 -22.63
CA GLN A 701 11.83 0.84 -23.47
C GLN A 701 11.46 1.04 -24.94
N ILE A 702 12.39 1.57 -25.72
CA ILE A 702 12.19 1.84 -27.15
C ILE A 702 12.63 0.63 -27.97
N LYS A 703 11.74 0.14 -28.81
CA LYS A 703 12.04 -0.82 -29.87
C LYS A 703 12.03 -0.10 -31.22
N SER A 704 13.16 -0.05 -31.89
CA SER A 704 13.27 0.43 -33.28
C SER A 704 12.98 -0.71 -34.25
N VAL A 705 12.08 -0.48 -35.21
CA VAL A 705 11.73 -1.41 -36.28
C VAL A 705 12.11 -0.76 -37.60
N TYR A 706 12.99 -1.40 -38.36
CA TYR A 706 13.39 -0.98 -39.70
C TYR A 706 12.61 -1.78 -40.73
N ILE A 707 11.97 -1.09 -41.65
CA ILE A 707 11.17 -1.68 -42.71
C ILE A 707 11.83 -1.34 -44.05
N ASN A 708 12.01 -2.37 -44.86
CA ASN A 708 12.21 -2.26 -46.30
C ASN A 708 10.94 -2.83 -46.94
N VAL A 709 10.14 -1.98 -47.59
CA VAL A 709 8.96 -2.47 -48.32
C VAL A 709 9.27 -2.83 -49.77
N SER A 710 10.45 -2.45 -50.28
CA SER A 710 10.88 -2.82 -51.62
C SER A 710 11.20 -4.32 -51.69
N ASN A 711 11.15 -4.87 -52.90
CA ASN A 711 11.55 -6.25 -53.18
C ASN A 711 13.07 -6.41 -53.36
N GLU A 712 13.84 -5.33 -53.20
CA GLU A 712 15.28 -5.28 -53.44
C GLU A 712 16.03 -5.07 -52.12
N LEU A 713 17.14 -5.79 -51.93
CA LEU A 713 18.07 -5.56 -50.83
C LEU A 713 19.48 -5.55 -51.39
N ASN A 714 20.11 -4.37 -51.39
CA ASN A 714 21.47 -4.19 -51.88
C ASN A 714 22.42 -5.14 -51.14
N ASN A 715 22.96 -6.11 -51.87
CA ASN A 715 23.94 -7.06 -51.37
C ASN A 715 25.34 -6.57 -51.78
N PRO A 716 26.17 -6.07 -50.85
CA PRO A 716 27.50 -5.58 -51.21
C PRO A 716 28.52 -6.70 -51.52
N PHE A 717 28.11 -7.98 -51.51
CA PHE A 717 29.00 -9.14 -51.69
C PHE A 717 28.83 -9.87 -53.03
N THR A 718 27.95 -9.38 -53.91
CA THR A 718 27.74 -9.87 -55.28
C THR A 718 27.85 -8.70 -56.23
#